data_AF-A0A5C1HV84-F1
#
_entry.id   AF-A0A5C1HV84-F1
#
_cell.length_a   1.000
_cell.length_b   1.000
_cell.length_c   1.000
_cell.angle_alpha   90.00
_cell.angle_beta   90.00
_cell.angle_gamma   90.00
#
_symmetry.space_group_name_H-M   'P 1'
#
loop_
_entity.id
_entity.type
_entity.pdbx_description
1 polymer ?
#
loop_
_entity_poly.entity_id
_entity_poly.type
_entity_poly.pdbx_seq_one_letter_code
_entity_poly.pdbx_strand_id
1 'polypeptide(L)'
;MSVDSNFLQFFSYPLLKGNAASCLNGRGAVVLTESGAKRYFGDADPIGKSMVIDGYDAPFTVTAVLKDLPARSSMQFDMLQCNLAMPAIKRYSWSWVWLQTGTFVKLRPNAPNAAVDVQKLVSRFPEMVRVQTATAFRRIGTPFDEYLKKGNKYEVLLQPLVDMHFYSAQIGNRYFIQGDIKYVYIFSAIALFIILLACFNFMNLATAQSARRAREVGIRKVLGSERGQLIWQFLYEALVYTILAGIVATTLVVCVLPAFNRLASKSIPLNALFDVRVLGGMLLLTLLTALFAGSYPAFFLTAFKPVAVLKGNTDGKTSKAGFSTRNVLVIFQFAVSAVMIICTMVVYKQLRYNQSKDLGYDKENVLVIGDAEWLGNKEENFRQEILKLPGVAGATMSTNLPASQKYFEDEYKPEMDANNPSSAEKTLDLSSYMVDEAFVPTFKLRLIAGRNFSKAYNDSASVILNEAAAKLAGWKNPIGQHISYHGGGDKRFEVIGITQDFNPLSLHDQIMPWALFYTKSGNYLTHSSYIAVKLRPGDYAGAINRIRSVWKSFMPEYPFDYHFLDQQYDELYRTDQTMGKVFSVFTVLSVIVACLGLFGLAMYTAERRTKEIGIRKVLGASIANVVLMLSGDFLKLVLLASVIAFPVAWYAMYTWLQDFAYRTAISWWVFVFATAIVTLIALVTISFQALKAATNNPVRSLKSE
;
A
#
# COMPACT_ATOMS: atom_id res chain seq x y z
N MET A 1 -10.93 3.56 22.01
CA MET A 1 -10.46 4.90 21.61
C MET A 1 -10.92 5.91 22.66
N SER A 2 -10.10 6.89 23.02
CA SER A 2 -10.46 7.91 24.00
C SER A 2 -10.73 9.25 23.34
N VAL A 3 -11.82 9.92 23.70
CA VAL A 3 -12.35 11.10 23.00
C VAL A 3 -12.91 12.14 23.98
N ASP A 4 -13.06 13.39 23.51
CA ASP A 4 -13.76 14.44 24.25
C ASP A 4 -15.25 14.12 24.44
N SER A 5 -15.87 14.68 25.48
CA SER A 5 -17.29 14.45 25.81
C SER A 5 -18.25 14.90 24.70
N ASN A 6 -17.85 15.83 23.85
CA ASN A 6 -18.65 16.33 22.73
C ASN A 6 -18.45 15.55 21.41
N PHE A 7 -17.65 14.47 21.40
CA PHE A 7 -17.28 13.77 20.18
C PHE A 7 -18.48 13.31 19.35
N LEU A 8 -19.50 12.73 19.97
CA LEU A 8 -20.72 12.26 19.30
C LEU A 8 -21.71 13.38 18.94
N GLN A 9 -21.48 14.59 19.44
CA GLN A 9 -22.18 15.80 18.98
C GLN A 9 -21.48 16.43 17.78
N PHE A 10 -20.14 16.30 17.73
CA PHE A 10 -19.31 16.78 16.64
C PHE A 10 -19.42 15.86 15.40
N PHE A 11 -19.27 14.55 15.61
CA PHE A 11 -19.44 13.52 14.60
C PHE A 11 -20.79 12.83 14.77
N SER A 12 -21.65 12.96 13.76
CA SER A 12 -23.03 12.43 13.80
C SER A 12 -23.07 10.92 13.52
N TYR A 13 -22.57 10.12 14.46
CA TYR A 13 -22.76 8.67 14.44
C TYR A 13 -24.15 8.31 14.99
N PRO A 14 -24.91 7.41 14.33
CA PRO A 14 -26.25 7.05 14.79
C PRO A 14 -26.19 6.17 16.04
N LEU A 15 -26.87 6.60 17.11
CA LEU A 15 -27.06 5.81 18.34
C LEU A 15 -28.25 4.85 18.19
N LEU A 16 -28.08 3.63 18.69
CA LEU A 16 -29.18 2.67 18.90
C LEU A 16 -29.81 2.87 20.29
N LYS A 17 -28.99 3.17 21.31
CA LYS A 17 -29.41 3.42 22.69
C LYS A 17 -28.58 4.54 23.32
N GLY A 18 -29.17 5.30 24.25
CA GLY A 18 -28.51 6.39 24.99
C GLY A 18 -28.67 7.77 24.33
N ASN A 19 -27.96 8.78 24.85
CA ASN A 19 -28.06 10.17 24.37
C ASN A 19 -26.67 10.71 24.02
N ALA A 20 -26.48 11.14 22.77
CA ALA A 20 -25.20 11.66 22.26
C ALA A 20 -24.65 12.85 23.06
N ALA A 21 -25.52 13.68 23.65
CA ALA A 21 -25.12 14.86 24.40
C ALA A 21 -24.59 14.55 25.81
N SER A 22 -24.94 13.40 26.39
CA SER A 22 -24.60 13.06 27.77
C SER A 22 -23.83 11.74 27.94
N CYS A 23 -23.80 10.89 26.92
CA CYS A 23 -23.22 9.55 27.03
C CYS A 23 -21.72 9.53 27.32
N LEU A 24 -20.95 10.57 26.99
CA LEU A 24 -19.52 10.65 27.30
C LEU A 24 -19.21 11.62 28.46
N ASN A 25 -20.24 11.99 29.24
CA ASN A 25 -20.06 12.82 30.42
C ASN A 25 -19.58 11.97 31.60
N GLY A 26 -18.41 12.31 32.13
CA GLY A 26 -17.83 11.66 33.30
C GLY A 26 -16.73 10.65 32.95
N ARG A 27 -15.83 10.44 33.90
CA ARG A 27 -14.63 9.61 33.71
C ARG A 27 -14.96 8.12 33.47
N GLY A 28 -15.96 7.60 34.16
CA GLY A 28 -16.38 6.20 34.01
C GLY A 28 -17.36 5.94 32.87
N ALA A 29 -17.48 6.80 31.87
CA ALA A 29 -18.44 6.61 30.79
C ALA A 29 -17.82 5.87 29.59
N VAL A 30 -18.48 4.83 29.11
CA VAL A 30 -18.09 4.09 27.90
C VAL A 30 -19.26 3.93 26.94
N VAL A 31 -18.98 4.07 25.65
CA VAL A 31 -19.93 3.87 24.55
C VAL A 31 -19.40 2.75 23.66
N LEU A 32 -20.25 1.78 23.34
CA LEU A 32 -19.90 0.62 22.53
C LEU A 32 -20.60 0.66 21.17
N THR A 33 -20.00 0.07 20.15
CA THR A 33 -20.73 -0.28 18.91
C THR A 33 -21.68 -1.44 19.16
N GLU A 34 -22.61 -1.70 18.25
CA GLU A 34 -23.52 -2.84 18.31
C GLU A 34 -22.76 -4.17 18.40
N SER A 35 -21.76 -4.34 17.53
CA SER A 35 -20.84 -5.47 17.57
C SER A 35 -20.01 -5.54 18.86
N GLY A 36 -19.54 -4.40 19.36
CA GLY A 36 -18.80 -4.32 20.62
C GLY A 36 -19.65 -4.72 21.83
N ALA A 37 -20.87 -4.19 21.92
CA ALA A 37 -21.85 -4.54 22.94
C ALA A 37 -22.16 -6.05 22.93
N LYS A 38 -22.39 -6.62 21.74
CA LYS A 38 -22.65 -8.05 21.58
C LYS A 38 -21.45 -8.90 21.99
N ARG A 39 -20.22 -8.46 21.69
CA ARG A 39 -18.99 -9.16 22.05
C ARG A 39 -18.82 -9.28 23.57
N TYR A 40 -19.10 -8.21 24.32
CA TYR A 40 -18.87 -8.18 25.77
C TYR A 40 -20.07 -8.61 26.61
N PHE A 41 -21.30 -8.37 26.13
CA PHE A 41 -22.52 -8.61 26.91
C PHE A 41 -23.47 -9.63 26.27
N GLY A 42 -23.13 -10.21 25.12
CA GLY A 42 -23.99 -11.15 24.40
C GLY A 42 -25.29 -10.48 23.94
N ASP A 43 -26.42 -11.15 24.16
CA ASP A 43 -27.75 -10.62 23.85
C ASP A 43 -28.37 -9.81 25.01
N ALA A 44 -27.66 -9.62 26.11
CA ALA A 44 -28.16 -8.88 27.27
C ALA A 44 -28.06 -7.37 27.05
N ASP A 45 -28.97 -6.57 27.65
CA ASP A 45 -28.89 -5.11 27.55
C ASP A 45 -27.59 -4.61 28.21
N PRO A 46 -26.69 -3.94 27.46
CA PRO A 46 -25.42 -3.46 28.03
C PRO A 46 -25.60 -2.16 28.83
N ILE A 47 -26.68 -1.38 28.60
CA ILE A 47 -26.84 -0.06 29.20
C ILE A 47 -26.87 -0.14 30.74
N GLY A 48 -26.09 0.73 31.39
CA GLY A 48 -25.97 0.81 32.85
C GLY A 48 -25.11 -0.29 33.48
N LYS A 49 -24.64 -1.28 32.71
CA LYS A 49 -23.71 -2.29 33.21
C LYS A 49 -22.30 -1.74 33.32
N SER A 50 -21.59 -2.22 34.32
CA SER A 50 -20.18 -1.90 34.52
C SER A 50 -19.28 -2.90 33.80
N MET A 51 -18.16 -2.40 33.27
CA MET A 51 -17.05 -3.17 32.74
C MET A 51 -15.75 -2.60 33.29
N VAL A 52 -14.78 -3.47 33.56
CA VAL A 52 -13.44 -3.06 33.93
C VAL A 52 -12.62 -2.96 32.64
N ILE A 53 -11.95 -1.83 32.47
CA ILE A 53 -11.01 -1.62 31.37
C ILE A 53 -9.62 -1.61 32.00
N ASP A 54 -8.77 -2.53 31.57
CA ASP A 54 -7.41 -2.63 32.09
C ASP A 54 -6.63 -1.32 31.89
N GLY A 55 -5.82 -0.97 32.88
CA GLY A 55 -5.08 0.31 32.92
C GLY A 55 -5.85 1.47 33.55
N TYR A 56 -7.05 1.23 34.08
CA TYR A 56 -7.84 2.22 34.83
C TYR A 56 -8.20 1.72 36.22
N ASP A 57 -8.13 2.63 37.20
CA ASP A 57 -8.40 2.30 38.62
C ASP A 57 -9.90 2.19 38.96
N ALA A 58 -10.78 2.55 38.03
CA ALA A 58 -12.22 2.60 38.25
C ALA A 58 -12.99 1.90 37.11
N PRO A 59 -14.10 1.19 37.43
CA PRO A 59 -14.93 0.58 36.41
C PRO A 59 -15.62 1.65 35.55
N PHE A 60 -15.89 1.28 34.30
CA PHE A 60 -16.65 2.07 33.35
C PHE A 60 -18.07 1.54 33.25
N THR A 61 -19.04 2.43 33.12
CA THR A 61 -20.45 2.12 32.91
C THR A 61 -20.83 2.41 31.47
N VAL A 62 -21.50 1.45 30.83
CA VAL A 62 -21.97 1.62 29.45
C VAL A 62 -23.15 2.58 29.43
N THR A 63 -22.98 3.72 28.77
CA THR A 63 -23.96 4.82 28.74
C THR A 63 -24.73 4.92 27.43
N ALA A 64 -24.17 4.37 26.34
CA ALA A 64 -24.80 4.35 25.03
C ALA A 64 -24.30 3.18 24.17
N VAL A 65 -25.10 2.82 23.17
CA VAL A 65 -24.74 1.87 22.11
C VAL A 65 -24.92 2.55 20.76
N LEU A 66 -23.87 2.56 19.96
CA LEU A 66 -23.84 3.06 18.58
C LEU A 66 -24.22 1.94 17.62
N LYS A 67 -24.84 2.31 16.48
CA LYS A 67 -24.90 1.39 15.34
C LYS A 67 -23.48 1.14 14.84
N ASP A 68 -23.23 -0.06 14.31
CA ASP A 68 -21.93 -0.37 13.72
C ASP A 68 -21.54 0.65 12.63
N LEU A 69 -20.27 1.01 12.66
CA LEU A 69 -19.70 2.03 11.79
C LEU A 69 -19.72 1.56 10.33
N PRO A 70 -19.98 2.44 9.36
CA PRO A 70 -19.85 2.07 7.96
C PRO A 70 -18.43 1.59 7.63
N ALA A 71 -18.31 0.51 6.86
CA ALA A 71 -17.02 -0.03 6.43
C ALA A 71 -16.15 0.98 5.64
N ARG A 72 -16.75 2.05 5.09
CA ARG A 72 -16.07 3.14 4.36
C ARG A 72 -15.66 4.32 5.26
N SER A 73 -15.85 4.24 6.58
CA SER A 73 -15.41 5.29 7.52
C SER A 73 -13.90 5.22 7.71
N SER A 74 -13.24 6.38 7.64
CA SER A 74 -11.80 6.51 7.92
C SER A 74 -11.46 6.22 9.39
N MET A 75 -12.40 6.48 10.30
CA MET A 75 -12.29 6.13 11.72
C MET A 75 -13.08 4.85 11.99
N GLN A 76 -12.41 3.85 12.55
CA GLN A 76 -12.99 2.59 12.97
C GLN A 76 -12.68 2.39 14.46
N PHE A 77 -13.69 2.05 15.26
CA PHE A 77 -13.56 1.77 16.69
C PHE A 77 -14.73 0.90 17.16
N ASP A 78 -14.49 0.06 18.16
CA ASP A 78 -15.53 -0.74 18.83
C ASP A 78 -16.01 -0.10 20.15
N MET A 79 -15.19 0.78 20.72
CA MET A 79 -15.38 1.37 22.05
C MET A 79 -14.83 2.80 22.13
N LEU A 80 -15.66 3.70 22.65
CA LEU A 80 -15.29 5.09 22.99
C LEU A 80 -15.34 5.28 24.51
N GLN A 81 -14.37 6.00 25.04
CA GLN A 81 -14.32 6.39 26.45
C GLN A 81 -13.96 7.87 26.58
N CYS A 82 -14.36 8.50 27.69
CA CYS A 82 -14.00 9.88 27.98
C CYS A 82 -12.49 10.05 28.17
N ASN A 83 -11.86 11.00 27.48
CA ASN A 83 -10.43 11.30 27.63
C ASN A 83 -10.02 11.80 29.01
N LEU A 84 -10.96 12.36 29.78
CA LEU A 84 -10.72 12.78 31.17
C LEU A 84 -10.40 11.60 32.11
N ALA A 85 -10.70 10.36 31.71
CA ALA A 85 -10.27 9.17 32.45
C ALA A 85 -8.79 8.85 32.24
N MET A 86 -8.16 9.30 31.14
CA MET A 86 -6.76 8.98 30.86
C MET A 86 -5.82 9.77 31.77
N PRO A 87 -4.98 9.08 32.58
CA PRO A 87 -4.00 9.75 33.44
C PRO A 87 -3.01 10.63 32.66
N ALA A 88 -2.61 10.19 31.46
CA ALA A 88 -1.71 10.93 30.59
C ALA A 88 -2.26 12.31 30.17
N ILE A 89 -3.55 12.39 29.81
CA ILE A 89 -4.21 13.66 29.45
C ILE A 89 -4.14 14.64 30.63
N LYS A 90 -4.46 14.18 31.85
CA LYS A 90 -4.36 15.02 33.05
C LYS A 90 -2.93 15.48 33.31
N ARG A 91 -1.94 14.60 33.11
CA ARG A 91 -0.52 14.88 33.34
C ARG A 91 0.05 15.90 32.37
N TYR A 92 -0.37 15.86 31.10
CA TYR A 92 0.15 16.70 30.03
C TYR A 92 -0.79 17.84 29.60
N SER A 93 -1.90 18.07 30.31
CA SER A 93 -2.89 19.11 30.01
C SER A 93 -2.32 20.54 30.00
N TRP A 94 -1.18 20.76 30.65
CA TRP A 94 -0.46 22.04 30.66
C TRP A 94 0.37 22.28 29.38
N SER A 95 0.60 21.27 28.55
CA SER A 95 1.55 21.30 27.45
C SER A 95 0.87 21.44 26.09
N TRP A 96 1.09 22.57 25.41
CA TRP A 96 0.69 22.80 24.01
C TRP A 96 1.64 22.18 22.98
N VAL A 97 2.71 21.53 23.43
CA VAL A 97 3.68 20.82 22.56
C VAL A 97 3.53 19.30 22.64
N TRP A 98 2.61 18.80 23.46
CA TRP A 98 2.30 17.38 23.56
C TRP A 98 1.22 16.99 22.54
N LEU A 99 1.64 16.69 21.31
CA LEU A 99 0.76 16.44 20.16
C LEU A 99 0.25 14.99 20.05
N GLN A 100 -0.02 14.33 21.18
CA GLN A 100 -0.47 12.93 21.23
C GLN A 100 -1.99 12.76 21.14
N THR A 101 -2.72 13.78 20.65
CA THR A 101 -4.17 13.76 20.46
C THR A 101 -4.55 14.24 19.06
N GLY A 102 -5.47 13.52 18.41
CA GLY A 102 -6.07 13.98 17.16
C GLY A 102 -7.04 15.14 17.42
N THR A 103 -6.75 16.32 16.89
CA THR A 103 -7.58 17.52 17.11
C THR A 103 -8.44 17.82 15.88
N PHE A 104 -9.76 17.85 16.06
CA PHE A 104 -10.70 18.21 15.00
C PHE A 104 -11.36 19.55 15.32
N VAL A 105 -11.41 20.43 14.32
CA VAL A 105 -12.04 21.75 14.46
C VAL A 105 -13.15 21.91 13.42
N LYS A 106 -14.28 22.48 13.85
CA LYS A 106 -15.40 22.82 12.96
C LYS A 106 -15.46 24.33 12.82
N LEU A 107 -15.31 24.82 11.59
CA LEU A 107 -15.49 26.24 11.28
C LEU A 107 -16.96 26.64 11.50
N ARG A 108 -17.18 27.88 11.94
CA ARG A 108 -18.54 28.40 12.15
C ARG A 108 -19.30 28.42 10.81
N PRO A 109 -20.63 28.23 10.79
CA PRO A 109 -21.41 28.17 9.55
C PRO A 109 -21.25 29.40 8.63
N ASN A 110 -21.00 30.58 9.21
CA ASN A 110 -20.81 31.84 8.49
C ASN A 110 -19.34 32.19 8.26
N ALA A 111 -18.40 31.29 8.61
CA ALA A 111 -17.02 31.44 8.22
C ALA A 111 -16.93 31.16 6.71
N PRO A 112 -16.38 32.08 5.90
CA PRO A 112 -16.24 31.82 4.49
C PRO A 112 -15.33 30.61 4.29
N ASN A 113 -15.88 29.53 3.75
CA ASN A 113 -15.17 28.27 3.45
C ASN A 113 -14.31 28.38 2.19
N ALA A 114 -14.10 29.58 1.64
CA ALA A 114 -13.19 29.79 0.53
C ALA A 114 -11.75 29.53 0.99
N ALA A 115 -10.96 28.85 0.16
CA ALA A 115 -9.56 28.52 0.46
C ALA A 115 -8.75 29.75 0.93
N VAL A 116 -9.07 30.94 0.40
CA VAL A 116 -8.46 32.22 0.76
C VAL A 116 -8.69 32.59 2.22
N ASP A 117 -9.87 32.33 2.79
CA ASP A 117 -10.19 32.72 4.17
C ASP A 117 -9.70 31.69 5.19
N VAL A 118 -9.65 30.41 4.80
CA VAL A 118 -8.92 29.39 5.58
C VAL A 118 -7.43 29.75 5.64
N GLN A 119 -6.82 30.19 4.54
CA GLN A 119 -5.44 30.68 4.55
C GLN A 119 -5.24 31.90 5.45
N LYS A 120 -6.19 32.86 5.48
CA LYS A 120 -6.15 33.99 6.43
C LYS A 120 -6.27 33.55 7.90
N LEU A 121 -7.00 32.47 8.17
CA LEU A 121 -7.07 31.89 9.52
C LEU A 121 -5.74 31.23 9.89
N VAL A 122 -5.21 30.39 8.99
CA VAL A 122 -3.92 29.68 9.19
C VAL A 122 -2.76 30.68 9.33
N SER A 123 -2.79 31.83 8.65
CA SER A 123 -1.75 32.85 8.81
C SER A 123 -1.70 33.49 10.21
N ARG A 124 -2.75 33.32 11.04
CA ARG A 124 -2.75 33.73 12.46
C ARG A 124 -2.22 32.65 13.40
N PHE A 125 -2.06 31.42 12.94
CA PHE A 125 -1.60 30.31 13.77
C PHE A 125 -0.18 30.51 14.32
N PRO A 126 0.79 31.08 13.58
CA PRO A 126 2.12 31.34 14.15
C PRO A 126 2.07 32.17 15.43
N GLU A 127 1.23 33.21 15.49
CA GLU A 127 1.09 34.03 16.70
C GLU A 127 0.39 33.26 17.83
N MET A 128 -0.66 32.50 17.51
CA MET A 128 -1.32 31.62 18.49
C MET A 128 -0.32 30.61 19.08
N VAL A 129 0.46 29.95 18.23
CA VAL A 129 1.50 29.00 18.62
C VAL A 129 2.53 29.68 19.52
N ARG A 130 3.03 30.86 19.13
CA ARG A 130 3.99 31.63 19.92
C ARG A 130 3.49 31.89 21.34
N VAL A 131 2.22 32.29 21.50
CA VAL A 131 1.61 32.55 22.81
C VAL A 131 1.37 31.27 23.60
N GLN A 132 0.76 30.26 22.99
CA GLN A 132 0.32 29.07 23.70
C GLN A 132 1.46 28.11 24.07
N THR A 133 2.50 28.06 23.24
CA THR A 133 3.65 27.17 23.49
C THR A 133 4.71 27.80 24.39
N ALA A 134 4.68 29.12 24.63
CA ALA A 134 5.69 29.84 25.41
C ALA A 134 5.97 29.24 26.81
N THR A 135 4.92 28.77 27.50
CA THR A 135 5.09 28.14 28.82
C THR A 135 5.77 26.78 28.72
N ALA A 136 5.43 25.99 27.69
CA ALA A 136 6.07 24.71 27.46
C ALA A 136 7.53 24.87 27.03
N PHE A 137 7.82 25.79 26.09
CA PHE A 137 9.17 26.11 25.63
C PHE A 137 10.08 26.64 26.74
N ARG A 138 9.54 27.48 27.65
CA ARG A 138 10.28 27.89 28.86
C ARG A 138 10.63 26.72 29.77
N ARG A 139 9.72 25.75 29.92
CA ARG A 139 9.94 24.58 30.78
C ARG A 139 10.97 23.61 30.21
N ILE A 140 11.08 23.51 28.88
CA ILE A 140 12.11 22.70 28.20
C ILE A 140 13.46 23.44 28.05
N GLY A 141 13.59 24.64 28.64
CA GLY A 141 14.86 25.36 28.70
C GLY A 141 15.26 26.12 27.43
N THR A 142 14.40 26.18 26.41
CA THR A 142 14.64 26.94 25.17
C THR A 142 13.42 27.82 24.87
N PRO A 143 13.45 29.13 25.16
CA PRO A 143 12.36 30.03 24.82
C PRO A 143 11.99 29.94 23.33
N PHE A 144 10.68 30.00 23.02
CA PHE A 144 10.18 29.77 21.66
C PHE A 144 10.80 30.72 20.62
N ASP A 145 11.03 31.99 20.96
CA ASP A 145 11.65 32.95 20.05
C ASP A 145 13.12 32.60 19.74
N GLU A 146 13.85 32.01 20.71
CA GLU A 146 15.21 31.51 20.48
C GLU A 146 15.20 30.24 19.65
N TYR A 147 14.22 29.36 19.87
CA TYR A 147 14.00 28.17 19.06
C TYR A 147 13.81 28.54 17.58
N LEU A 148 12.99 29.55 17.27
CA LEU A 148 12.80 30.04 15.90
C LEU A 148 14.06 30.70 15.32
N LYS A 149 14.81 31.47 16.12
CA LYS A 149 16.06 32.11 15.67
C LYS A 149 17.13 31.10 15.24
N LYS A 150 17.10 29.89 15.78
CA LYS A 150 17.97 28.77 15.38
C LYS A 150 17.59 28.14 14.04
N GLY A 151 16.55 28.64 13.38
CA GLY A 151 16.05 28.12 12.10
C GLY A 151 15.08 26.95 12.24
N ASN A 152 14.71 26.58 13.48
CA ASN A 152 13.72 25.54 13.73
C ASN A 152 12.31 26.05 13.39
N LYS A 153 11.41 25.11 13.08
CA LYS A 153 10.02 25.41 12.71
C LYS A 153 9.06 24.62 13.58
N TYR A 154 8.03 25.29 14.07
CA TYR A 154 6.90 24.66 14.74
C TYR A 154 5.61 25.26 14.16
N GLU A 155 5.04 24.55 13.19
CA GLU A 155 3.88 25.01 12.42
C GLU A 155 2.69 24.10 12.69
N VAL A 156 1.54 24.72 12.93
CA VAL A 156 0.25 24.02 13.00
C VAL A 156 -0.48 24.32 11.69
N LEU A 157 -1.04 23.29 11.06
CA LEU A 157 -1.74 23.40 9.79
C LEU A 157 -3.15 22.83 9.91
N LEU A 158 -4.05 23.25 9.02
CA LEU A 158 -5.38 22.65 8.88
C LEU A 158 -5.41 21.75 7.66
N GLN A 159 -6.02 20.59 7.83
CA GLN A 159 -6.35 19.69 6.73
C GLN A 159 -7.87 19.52 6.63
N PRO A 160 -8.48 19.64 5.44
CA PRO A 160 -9.88 19.33 5.25
C PRO A 160 -10.20 17.89 5.63
N LEU A 161 -11.30 17.67 6.36
CA LEU A 161 -11.72 16.33 6.79
C LEU A 161 -11.93 15.37 5.61
N VAL A 162 -12.35 15.89 4.45
CA VAL A 162 -12.57 15.09 3.23
C VAL A 162 -11.27 14.58 2.60
N ASP A 163 -10.15 15.26 2.84
CA ASP A 163 -8.84 14.90 2.29
C ASP A 163 -8.08 13.92 3.19
N MET A 164 -8.57 13.75 4.42
CA MET A 164 -7.98 12.93 5.48
C MET A 164 -7.65 11.50 5.05
N HIS A 165 -8.46 10.88 4.19
CA HIS A 165 -8.20 9.50 3.77
C HIS A 165 -7.11 9.37 2.71
N PHE A 166 -7.00 10.31 1.76
CA PHE A 166 -6.18 10.12 0.55
C PHE A 166 -4.96 11.05 0.44
N TYR A 167 -4.95 12.15 1.18
CA TYR A 167 -3.92 13.19 1.12
C TYR A 167 -3.21 13.39 2.46
N SER A 168 -3.26 12.39 3.35
CA SER A 168 -2.61 12.42 4.67
C SER A 168 -1.43 11.48 4.79
N ALA A 169 -0.95 10.88 3.69
CA ALA A 169 0.11 9.88 3.72
C ALA A 169 1.41 10.39 4.37
N GLN A 170 1.62 11.70 4.39
CA GLN A 170 2.79 12.36 4.99
C GLN A 170 2.54 12.82 6.44
N ILE A 171 1.34 12.62 6.97
CA ILE A 171 0.96 13.04 8.31
C ILE A 171 1.05 11.82 9.21
N GLY A 172 1.95 11.84 10.19
CA GLY A 172 2.04 10.78 11.21
C GLY A 172 0.70 10.63 11.92
N ASN A 173 0.14 9.41 11.93
CA ASN A 173 -1.21 9.19 12.42
C ASN A 173 -1.36 7.83 13.09
N ARG A 174 -2.14 7.82 14.18
CA ARG A 174 -2.42 6.64 15.01
C ARG A 174 -3.93 6.34 15.15
N TYR A 175 -4.80 7.14 14.54
CA TYR A 175 -6.25 7.16 14.84
C TYR A 175 -7.17 6.83 13.67
N PHE A 176 -6.66 6.85 12.43
CA PHE A 176 -7.48 6.61 11.24
C PHE A 176 -6.75 5.82 10.16
N ILE A 177 -7.51 5.16 9.30
CA ILE A 177 -6.95 4.39 8.18
C ILE A 177 -6.53 5.39 7.09
N GLN A 178 -5.23 5.40 6.79
CA GLN A 178 -4.67 6.17 5.68
C GLN A 178 -4.72 5.36 4.39
N GLY A 179 -5.09 6.03 3.31
CA GLY A 179 -4.86 5.63 1.94
C GLY A 179 -3.97 6.65 1.24
N ASP A 180 -3.45 6.27 0.07
CA ASP A 180 -2.74 7.19 -0.81
C ASP A 180 -3.50 7.25 -2.14
N ILE A 181 -3.81 8.47 -2.60
CA ILE A 181 -4.48 8.70 -3.88
C ILE A 181 -3.69 8.14 -5.06
N LYS A 182 -2.36 8.06 -4.96
CA LYS A 182 -1.50 7.47 -5.99
C LYS A 182 -1.98 6.07 -6.37
N TYR A 183 -2.38 5.25 -5.39
CA TYR A 183 -2.88 3.90 -5.64
C TYR A 183 -4.21 3.90 -6.39
N VAL A 184 -5.10 4.86 -6.10
CA VAL A 184 -6.36 5.02 -6.85
C VAL A 184 -6.06 5.34 -8.31
N TYR A 185 -5.16 6.30 -8.57
CA TYR A 185 -4.77 6.63 -9.94
C TYR A 185 -4.12 5.47 -10.68
N ILE A 186 -3.23 4.72 -10.02
CA ILE A 186 -2.59 3.53 -10.58
C ILE A 186 -3.64 2.49 -10.98
N PHE A 187 -4.57 2.13 -10.07
CA PHE A 187 -5.59 1.13 -10.37
C PHE A 187 -6.58 1.62 -11.42
N SER A 188 -6.96 2.90 -11.41
CA SER A 188 -7.80 3.50 -12.44
C SER A 188 -7.12 3.49 -13.82
N ALA A 189 -5.83 3.79 -13.89
CA ALA A 189 -5.06 3.74 -15.13
C ALA A 189 -4.97 2.31 -15.68
N ILE A 190 -4.70 1.32 -14.83
CA ILE A 190 -4.67 -0.10 -15.23
C ILE A 190 -6.05 -0.56 -15.71
N ALA A 191 -7.11 -0.25 -14.97
CA ALA A 191 -8.47 -0.60 -15.37
C ALA A 191 -8.82 0.02 -16.73
N LEU A 192 -8.49 1.30 -16.94
CA LEU A 192 -8.66 1.98 -18.22
C LEU A 192 -7.88 1.29 -19.34
N PHE A 193 -6.60 0.97 -19.12
CA PHE A 193 -5.79 0.29 -20.13
C PHE A 193 -6.36 -1.08 -20.48
N ILE A 194 -6.76 -1.89 -19.51
CA ILE A 194 -7.35 -3.22 -19.77
C ILE A 194 -8.65 -3.10 -20.58
N ILE A 195 -9.49 -2.12 -20.27
CA ILE A 195 -10.72 -1.86 -21.03
C ILE A 195 -10.38 -1.46 -22.46
N LEU A 196 -9.40 -0.56 -22.66
CA LEU A 196 -8.93 -0.20 -23.99
C LEU A 196 -8.35 -1.41 -24.75
N LEU A 197 -7.60 -2.28 -24.08
CA LEU A 197 -7.10 -3.54 -24.66
C LEU A 197 -8.26 -4.41 -25.16
N ALA A 198 -9.32 -4.54 -24.36
CA ALA A 198 -10.52 -5.30 -24.71
C ALA A 198 -11.26 -4.67 -25.90
N CYS A 199 -11.47 -3.35 -25.90
CA CYS A 199 -12.06 -2.63 -27.02
C CYS A 199 -11.24 -2.81 -28.30
N PHE A 200 -9.91 -2.67 -28.23
CA PHE A 200 -9.02 -2.87 -29.37
C PHE A 200 -9.00 -4.31 -29.85
N ASN A 201 -9.10 -5.29 -28.95
CA ASN A 201 -9.22 -6.69 -29.33
C ASN A 201 -10.52 -6.93 -30.11
N PHE A 202 -11.65 -6.40 -29.64
CA PHE A 202 -12.92 -6.48 -30.36
C PHE A 202 -12.84 -5.80 -31.72
N MET A 203 -12.28 -4.58 -31.80
CA MET A 203 -12.06 -3.87 -33.07
C MET A 203 -11.20 -4.70 -34.03
N ASN A 204 -10.11 -5.29 -33.55
CA ASN A 204 -9.21 -6.12 -34.35
C ASN A 204 -9.94 -7.36 -34.91
N LEU A 205 -10.75 -8.04 -34.09
CA LEU A 205 -11.55 -9.20 -34.50
C LEU A 205 -12.66 -8.81 -35.49
N ALA A 206 -13.40 -7.74 -35.23
CA ALA A 206 -14.43 -7.22 -36.14
C ALA A 206 -13.82 -6.79 -37.48
N THR A 207 -12.61 -6.24 -37.45
CA THR A 207 -11.85 -5.87 -38.66
C THR A 207 -11.35 -7.11 -39.40
N ALA A 208 -10.95 -8.18 -38.73
CA ALA A 208 -10.62 -9.44 -39.38
C ALA A 208 -11.82 -10.00 -40.17
N GLN A 209 -13.04 -9.83 -39.67
CA GLN A 209 -14.27 -10.26 -40.35
C GLN A 209 -14.77 -9.26 -41.42
N SER A 210 -14.09 -8.13 -41.59
CA SER A 210 -14.50 -7.04 -42.47
C SER A 210 -14.72 -7.45 -43.92
N ALA A 211 -13.97 -8.43 -44.46
CA ALA A 211 -14.10 -8.83 -45.86
C ALA A 211 -15.47 -9.48 -46.15
N ARG A 212 -15.99 -10.30 -45.23
CA ARG A 212 -17.34 -10.87 -45.34
C ARG A 212 -18.40 -9.79 -45.15
N ARG A 213 -18.27 -8.97 -44.10
CA ARG A 213 -19.22 -7.90 -43.78
C ARG A 213 -19.25 -6.78 -44.84
N ALA A 214 -18.14 -6.49 -45.50
CA ALA A 214 -18.07 -5.50 -46.57
C ALA A 214 -18.91 -5.90 -47.79
N ARG A 215 -18.98 -7.19 -48.13
CA ARG A 215 -19.82 -7.70 -49.22
C ARG A 215 -21.31 -7.54 -48.90
N GLU A 216 -21.71 -7.87 -47.67
CA GLU A 216 -23.06 -7.64 -47.16
C GLU A 216 -23.46 -6.16 -47.18
N VAL A 217 -22.59 -5.28 -46.65
CA VAL A 217 -22.79 -3.82 -46.67
C VAL A 217 -22.86 -3.27 -48.09
N GLY A 218 -22.02 -3.78 -49.00
CA GLY A 218 -22.02 -3.41 -50.41
C GLY A 218 -23.35 -3.75 -51.10
N ILE A 219 -23.89 -4.95 -50.84
CA ILE A 219 -25.21 -5.36 -51.36
C ILE A 219 -26.32 -4.49 -50.76
N ARG A 220 -26.31 -4.23 -49.46
CA ARG A 220 -27.33 -3.38 -48.79
C ARG A 220 -27.35 -1.95 -49.30
N LYS A 221 -26.18 -1.35 -49.54
CA LYS A 221 -26.10 -0.01 -50.15
C LYS A 221 -26.65 0.03 -51.57
N VAL A 222 -26.44 -1.03 -52.35
CA VAL A 222 -27.01 -1.14 -53.71
C VAL A 222 -28.54 -1.31 -53.64
N LEU A 223 -29.04 -1.98 -52.59
CA LEU A 223 -30.47 -2.09 -52.28
C LEU A 223 -31.08 -0.84 -51.62
N GLY A 224 -30.33 0.27 -51.52
CA GLY A 224 -30.85 1.57 -51.06
C GLY A 224 -30.65 1.88 -49.57
N SER A 225 -29.93 1.06 -48.80
CA SER A 225 -29.65 1.39 -47.39
C SER A 225 -28.74 2.62 -47.24
N GLU A 226 -29.18 3.59 -46.45
CA GLU A 226 -28.39 4.80 -46.16
C GLU A 226 -27.25 4.51 -45.17
N ARG A 227 -26.17 5.30 -45.28
CA ARG A 227 -24.97 5.13 -44.42
C ARG A 227 -25.31 5.21 -42.93
N GLY A 228 -26.23 6.10 -42.54
CA GLY A 228 -26.65 6.26 -41.15
C GLY A 228 -27.36 5.02 -40.58
N GLN A 229 -28.21 4.37 -41.36
CA GLN A 229 -28.91 3.14 -40.97
C GLN A 229 -27.91 1.99 -40.70
N LEU A 230 -26.88 1.88 -41.54
CA LEU A 230 -25.83 0.87 -41.37
C LEU A 230 -24.95 1.15 -40.14
N ILE A 231 -24.62 2.41 -39.87
CA ILE A 231 -23.87 2.82 -38.67
C ILE A 231 -24.64 2.43 -37.39
N TRP A 232 -25.92 2.79 -37.32
CA TRP A 232 -26.78 2.47 -36.17
C TRP A 232 -26.96 0.96 -35.98
N GLN A 233 -27.09 0.20 -37.06
CA GLN A 233 -27.15 -1.26 -36.99
C GLN A 233 -25.89 -1.85 -36.34
N PHE A 234 -24.70 -1.43 -36.76
CA PHE A 234 -23.45 -1.92 -36.17
C PHE A 234 -23.26 -1.49 -34.72
N LEU A 235 -23.64 -0.26 -34.37
CA LEU A 235 -23.60 0.21 -32.99
C LEU A 235 -24.59 -0.55 -32.10
N TYR A 236 -25.78 -0.87 -32.59
CA TYR A 236 -26.76 -1.68 -31.87
C TYR A 236 -26.28 -3.12 -31.68
N GLU A 237 -25.70 -3.73 -32.72
CA GLU A 237 -25.09 -5.07 -32.62
C GLU A 237 -23.97 -5.09 -31.55
N ALA A 238 -23.07 -4.11 -31.58
CA ALA A 238 -22.02 -3.96 -30.57
C ALA A 238 -22.60 -3.76 -29.17
N LEU A 239 -23.64 -2.94 -29.03
CA LEU A 239 -24.32 -2.71 -27.75
C LEU A 239 -24.90 -4.00 -27.17
N VAL A 240 -25.60 -4.80 -27.97
CA VAL A 240 -26.19 -6.07 -27.52
C VAL A 240 -25.10 -7.04 -27.04
N TYR A 241 -24.01 -7.20 -27.80
CA TYR A 241 -22.88 -8.04 -27.36
C TYR A 241 -22.26 -7.54 -26.06
N THR A 242 -22.12 -6.22 -25.91
CA THR A 242 -21.47 -5.63 -24.73
C THR A 242 -22.37 -5.74 -23.50
N ILE A 243 -23.70 -5.60 -23.64
CA ILE A 243 -24.66 -5.84 -22.55
C ILE A 243 -24.63 -7.30 -22.10
N LEU A 244 -24.67 -8.25 -23.03
CA LEU A 244 -24.58 -9.68 -22.72
C LEU A 244 -23.25 -10.01 -22.01
N ALA A 245 -22.15 -9.47 -22.52
CA ALA A 245 -20.84 -9.60 -21.88
C ALA A 245 -20.81 -8.95 -20.50
N GLY A 246 -21.48 -7.80 -20.31
CA GLY A 246 -21.61 -7.11 -19.02
C GLY A 246 -22.37 -7.94 -17.98
N ILE A 247 -23.43 -8.65 -18.39
CA ILE A 247 -24.16 -9.58 -17.50
C ILE A 247 -23.23 -10.72 -17.06
N VAL A 248 -22.54 -11.37 -18.02
CA VAL A 248 -21.59 -12.45 -17.73
C VAL A 248 -20.46 -11.96 -16.83
N ALA A 249 -19.91 -10.78 -17.11
CA ALA A 249 -18.86 -10.16 -16.29
C ALA A 249 -19.35 -9.87 -14.86
N THR A 250 -20.58 -9.39 -14.70
CA THR A 250 -21.17 -9.13 -13.38
C THR A 250 -21.32 -10.42 -12.58
N THR A 251 -21.82 -11.49 -13.20
CA THR A 251 -21.89 -12.82 -12.57
C THR A 251 -20.51 -13.32 -12.15
N LEU A 252 -19.50 -13.16 -13.03
CA LEU A 252 -18.13 -13.56 -12.72
C LEU A 252 -17.55 -12.75 -11.55
N VAL A 253 -17.81 -11.44 -11.49
CA VAL A 253 -17.38 -10.56 -10.39
C VAL A 253 -17.98 -11.05 -9.07
N VAL A 254 -19.27 -11.40 -9.03
CA VAL A 254 -19.92 -11.96 -7.83
C VAL A 254 -19.22 -13.24 -7.36
N CYS A 255 -18.87 -14.14 -8.28
CA CYS A 255 -18.18 -15.40 -7.95
C CYS A 255 -16.73 -15.19 -7.49
N VAL A 256 -16.01 -14.23 -8.08
CA VAL A 256 -14.57 -14.00 -7.83
C VAL A 256 -14.35 -13.04 -6.66
N LEU A 257 -15.34 -12.22 -6.28
CA LEU A 257 -15.21 -11.22 -5.22
C LEU A 257 -14.61 -11.78 -3.90
N PRO A 258 -14.99 -12.98 -3.40
CA PRO A 258 -14.38 -13.54 -2.19
C PRO A 258 -12.88 -13.80 -2.35
N ALA A 259 -12.45 -14.32 -3.51
CA ALA A 259 -11.03 -14.53 -3.81
C ALA A 259 -10.29 -13.20 -3.96
N PHE A 260 -10.92 -12.21 -4.61
CA PHE A 260 -10.37 -10.86 -4.74
C PHE A 260 -10.21 -10.18 -3.38
N ASN A 261 -11.19 -10.30 -2.48
CA ASN A 261 -11.13 -9.77 -1.12
C ASN A 261 -9.93 -10.34 -0.33
N ARG A 262 -9.67 -11.65 -0.46
CA ARG A 262 -8.48 -12.30 0.13
C ARG A 262 -7.19 -11.79 -0.49
N LEU A 263 -7.13 -11.67 -1.82
CA LEU A 263 -5.96 -11.19 -2.55
C LEU A 263 -5.62 -9.74 -2.19
N ALA A 264 -6.63 -8.88 -2.18
CA ALA A 264 -6.51 -7.43 -1.95
C ALA A 264 -6.47 -7.06 -0.45
N SER A 265 -6.60 -8.04 0.46
CA SER A 265 -6.82 -7.79 1.89
C SER A 265 -7.93 -6.75 2.15
N LYS A 266 -9.05 -6.88 1.43
CA LYS A 266 -10.23 -6.01 1.55
C LYS A 266 -11.46 -6.82 1.93
N SER A 267 -12.48 -6.12 2.45
CA SER A 267 -13.76 -6.69 2.86
C SER A 267 -14.90 -6.00 2.11
N ILE A 268 -14.92 -6.11 0.78
CA ILE A 268 -16.00 -5.56 -0.04
C ILE A 268 -17.21 -6.48 0.10
N PRO A 269 -18.32 -6.02 0.69
CA PRO A 269 -19.51 -6.84 0.84
C PRO A 269 -20.24 -6.95 -0.50
N LEU A 270 -20.88 -8.10 -0.76
CA LEU A 270 -21.58 -8.35 -2.02
C LEU A 270 -22.70 -7.34 -2.30
N ASN A 271 -23.38 -6.86 -1.26
CA ASN A 271 -24.43 -5.84 -1.39
C ASN A 271 -23.90 -4.51 -1.96
N ALA A 272 -22.60 -4.20 -1.84
CA ALA A 272 -22.01 -3.00 -2.41
C ALA A 272 -22.02 -3.00 -3.94
N LEU A 273 -22.07 -4.18 -4.58
CA LEU A 273 -22.18 -4.28 -6.05
C LEU A 273 -23.56 -3.85 -6.55
N PHE A 274 -24.58 -3.91 -5.69
CA PHE A 274 -25.97 -3.55 -6.01
C PHE A 274 -26.32 -2.11 -5.57
N ASP A 275 -25.34 -1.33 -5.12
CA ASP A 275 -25.52 0.10 -4.87
C ASP A 275 -25.86 0.81 -6.19
N VAL A 276 -26.86 1.70 -6.17
CA VAL A 276 -27.35 2.42 -7.35
C VAL A 276 -26.23 3.18 -8.09
N ARG A 277 -25.24 3.70 -7.36
CA ARG A 277 -24.10 4.41 -7.95
C ARG A 277 -23.15 3.45 -8.67
N VAL A 278 -22.94 2.26 -8.12
CA VAL A 278 -22.10 1.22 -8.73
C VAL A 278 -22.78 0.64 -9.96
N LEU A 279 -24.07 0.35 -9.88
CA LEU A 279 -24.87 -0.11 -11.02
C LEU A 279 -24.91 0.94 -12.14
N GLY A 280 -25.14 2.21 -11.79
CA GLY A 280 -25.07 3.32 -12.75
C GLY A 280 -23.70 3.44 -13.42
N GLY A 281 -22.62 3.25 -12.64
CA GLY A 281 -21.25 3.21 -13.15
C GLY A 281 -20.98 2.03 -14.09
N MET A 282 -21.44 0.82 -13.75
CA MET A 282 -21.33 -0.37 -14.60
C MET A 282 -22.11 -0.21 -15.90
N LEU A 283 -23.31 0.36 -15.84
CA LEU A 283 -24.12 0.65 -17.02
C LEU A 283 -23.41 1.67 -17.93
N LEU A 284 -22.93 2.77 -17.36
CA LEU A 284 -22.16 3.78 -18.08
C LEU A 284 -20.92 3.18 -18.75
N LEU A 285 -20.17 2.33 -18.02
CA LEU A 285 -18.99 1.65 -18.55
C LEU A 285 -19.35 0.73 -19.72
N THR A 286 -20.44 -0.03 -19.61
CA THR A 286 -20.95 -0.91 -20.66
C THR A 286 -21.33 -0.12 -21.92
N LEU A 287 -21.99 1.04 -21.75
CA LEU A 287 -22.35 1.92 -22.85
C LEU A 287 -21.11 2.53 -23.54
N LEU A 288 -20.16 3.01 -22.74
CA LEU A 288 -18.91 3.58 -23.27
C LEU A 288 -18.11 2.52 -24.03
N THR A 289 -17.97 1.31 -23.48
CA THR A 289 -17.24 0.21 -24.14
C THR A 289 -17.92 -0.23 -25.44
N ALA A 290 -19.26 -0.29 -25.48
CA ALA A 290 -20.01 -0.58 -26.71
C ALA A 290 -19.76 0.49 -27.78
N LEU A 291 -19.81 1.77 -27.39
CA LEU A 291 -19.57 2.90 -28.29
C LEU A 291 -18.14 2.85 -28.84
N PHE A 292 -17.14 2.69 -27.97
CA PHE A 292 -15.75 2.61 -28.39
C PHE A 292 -15.52 1.39 -29.29
N ALA A 293 -15.87 0.18 -28.84
CA ALA A 293 -15.63 -1.05 -29.60
C ALA A 293 -16.37 -1.08 -30.95
N GLY A 294 -17.59 -0.52 -31.01
CA GLY A 294 -18.43 -0.45 -32.21
C GLY A 294 -18.07 0.68 -33.17
N SER A 295 -17.41 1.75 -32.69
CA SER A 295 -17.09 2.94 -33.50
C SER A 295 -16.28 2.60 -34.75
N TYR A 296 -15.17 1.86 -34.61
CA TYR A 296 -14.28 1.59 -35.73
C TYR A 296 -14.95 0.78 -36.85
N PRO A 297 -15.61 -0.36 -36.59
CA PRO A 297 -16.40 -1.06 -37.62
C PRO A 297 -17.50 -0.18 -38.23
N ALA A 298 -18.25 0.57 -37.40
CA ALA A 298 -19.36 1.37 -37.87
C ALA A 298 -18.92 2.48 -38.83
N PHE A 299 -17.84 3.22 -38.54
CA PHE A 299 -17.38 4.31 -39.40
C PHE A 299 -16.52 3.84 -40.58
N PHE A 300 -15.65 2.83 -40.37
CA PHE A 300 -14.71 2.36 -41.38
C PHE A 300 -15.38 1.43 -42.41
N LEU A 301 -16.18 0.46 -41.98
CA LEU A 301 -16.82 -0.50 -42.91
C LEU A 301 -17.93 0.16 -43.74
N THR A 302 -18.63 1.14 -43.17
CA THR A 302 -19.66 1.87 -43.90
C THR A 302 -19.08 2.92 -44.86
N ALA A 303 -17.77 3.16 -44.87
CA ALA A 303 -17.11 4.06 -45.82
C ALA A 303 -16.80 3.40 -47.18
N PHE A 304 -16.88 2.06 -47.30
CA PHE A 304 -16.55 1.37 -48.55
C PHE A 304 -17.51 1.71 -49.69
N LYS A 305 -16.95 1.94 -50.89
CA LYS A 305 -17.69 2.15 -52.14
C LYS A 305 -18.14 0.79 -52.71
N PRO A 306 -19.45 0.57 -52.95
CA PRO A 306 -19.99 -0.73 -53.40
C PRO A 306 -19.33 -1.28 -54.67
N VAL A 307 -19.00 -0.40 -55.62
CA VAL A 307 -18.39 -0.78 -56.92
C VAL A 307 -17.01 -1.41 -56.75
N ALA A 308 -16.22 -0.97 -55.77
CA ALA A 308 -14.88 -1.52 -55.52
C ALA A 308 -14.93 -2.90 -54.82
N VAL A 309 -15.96 -3.15 -54.01
CA VAL A 309 -16.13 -4.40 -53.27
C VAL A 309 -16.73 -5.50 -54.16
N LEU A 310 -17.65 -5.15 -55.06
CA LEU A 310 -18.37 -6.12 -55.90
C LEU A 310 -17.60 -6.55 -57.16
N LYS A 311 -16.69 -5.73 -57.69
CA LYS A 311 -15.84 -6.08 -58.85
C LYS A 311 -14.63 -6.97 -58.51
N GLY A 312 -14.48 -7.44 -57.26
CA GLY A 312 -13.31 -8.21 -56.84
C GLY A 312 -11.99 -7.41 -56.73
N ASN A 313 -11.97 -6.16 -57.23
CA ASN A 313 -10.87 -5.20 -57.14
C ASN A 313 -10.71 -4.62 -55.71
N THR A 314 -10.62 -5.52 -54.73
CA THR A 314 -10.19 -5.21 -53.36
C THR A 314 -8.67 -5.24 -53.19
N ASP A 315 -7.93 -5.38 -54.30
CA ASP A 315 -6.52 -5.01 -54.41
C ASP A 315 -6.39 -3.51 -54.19
N GLY A 316 -6.44 -3.14 -52.91
CA GLY A 316 -6.36 -1.78 -52.42
C GLY A 316 -5.08 -1.11 -52.88
N LYS A 317 -5.20 -0.31 -53.95
CA LYS A 317 -4.26 0.78 -54.25
C LYS A 317 -4.26 1.89 -53.18
N THR A 318 -4.92 1.70 -52.03
CA THR A 318 -4.96 2.64 -50.90
C THR A 318 -4.07 2.31 -49.70
N SER A 319 -3.08 1.42 -49.78
CA SER A 319 -2.08 1.30 -48.69
C SER A 319 -0.71 0.74 -49.06
N LYS A 320 -0.17 1.09 -50.24
CA LYS A 320 1.29 1.13 -50.36
C LYS A 320 1.76 2.38 -49.58
N ALA A 321 2.51 2.16 -48.48
CA ALA A 321 3.37 3.13 -47.77
C ALA A 321 2.92 3.79 -46.43
N GLY A 322 1.89 3.31 -45.70
CA GLY A 322 1.51 3.93 -44.42
C GLY A 322 1.20 2.95 -43.28
N PHE A 323 1.71 3.23 -42.09
CA PHE A 323 1.42 2.55 -40.82
C PHE A 323 -0.11 2.31 -40.68
N SER A 324 -0.58 1.05 -40.77
CA SER A 324 -2.01 0.74 -40.67
C SER A 324 -2.50 0.98 -39.24
N THR A 325 -3.73 1.49 -39.06
CA THR A 325 -4.38 1.64 -37.74
C THR A 325 -4.26 0.36 -36.91
N ARG A 326 -4.39 -0.80 -37.53
CA ARG A 326 -4.17 -2.13 -36.92
C ARG A 326 -2.80 -2.25 -36.24
N ASN A 327 -1.73 -1.81 -36.89
CA ASN A 327 -0.38 -1.90 -36.35
C ASN A 327 -0.25 -1.04 -35.09
N VAL A 328 -0.88 0.15 -35.08
CA VAL A 328 -0.95 1.00 -33.88
C VAL A 328 -1.66 0.28 -32.73
N LEU A 329 -2.80 -0.37 -32.99
CA LEU A 329 -3.54 -1.12 -31.98
C LEU A 329 -2.70 -2.26 -31.39
N VAL A 330 -2.00 -3.02 -32.23
CA VAL A 330 -1.10 -4.11 -31.79
C VAL A 330 0.06 -3.58 -30.96
N ILE A 331 0.70 -2.50 -31.43
CA ILE A 331 1.81 -1.87 -30.70
C ILE A 331 1.35 -1.41 -29.33
N PHE A 332 0.19 -0.76 -29.24
CA PHE A 332 -0.39 -0.33 -27.96
C PHE A 332 -0.63 -1.52 -27.02
N GLN A 333 -1.21 -2.62 -27.54
CA GLN A 333 -1.50 -3.80 -26.73
C GLN A 333 -0.25 -4.44 -26.12
N PHE A 334 0.79 -4.58 -26.94
CA PHE A 334 2.06 -5.13 -26.48
C PHE A 334 2.85 -4.15 -25.63
N ALA A 335 2.72 -2.83 -25.86
CA ALA A 335 3.38 -1.81 -25.05
C ALA A 335 2.81 -1.83 -23.62
N VAL A 336 1.48 -1.83 -23.48
CA VAL A 336 0.82 -1.96 -22.16
C VAL A 336 1.23 -3.25 -21.46
N SER A 337 1.24 -4.38 -22.18
CA SER A 337 1.66 -5.67 -21.62
C SER A 337 3.12 -5.66 -21.15
N ALA A 338 4.02 -5.08 -21.96
CA ALA A 338 5.43 -4.93 -21.61
C ALA A 338 5.63 -4.01 -20.40
N VAL A 339 4.92 -2.88 -20.32
CA VAL A 339 4.93 -1.99 -19.15
C VAL A 339 4.51 -2.75 -17.89
N MET A 340 3.40 -3.50 -17.95
CA MET A 340 2.89 -4.27 -16.81
C MET A 340 3.88 -5.36 -16.34
N ILE A 341 4.54 -6.05 -17.27
CA ILE A 341 5.59 -7.04 -16.94
C ILE A 341 6.77 -6.35 -16.26
N ILE A 342 7.27 -5.25 -16.82
CA ILE A 342 8.41 -4.50 -16.25
C ILE A 342 8.06 -4.01 -14.84
N CYS A 343 6.89 -3.38 -14.65
CA CYS A 343 6.44 -2.89 -13.35
C CYS A 343 6.35 -4.02 -12.32
N THR A 344 5.75 -5.15 -12.69
CA THR A 344 5.64 -6.33 -11.80
C THR A 344 7.01 -6.86 -11.40
N MET A 345 7.95 -6.95 -12.34
CA MET A 345 9.31 -7.40 -12.06
C MET A 345 10.07 -6.43 -11.13
N VAL A 346 9.95 -5.12 -11.35
CA VAL A 346 10.62 -4.12 -10.50
C VAL A 346 10.03 -4.13 -9.08
N VAL A 347 8.70 -4.19 -8.94
CA VAL A 347 8.03 -4.31 -7.63
C VAL A 347 8.48 -5.57 -6.91
N TYR A 348 8.49 -6.73 -7.60
CA TYR A 348 8.97 -7.98 -7.01
C TYR A 348 10.44 -7.89 -6.57
N LYS A 349 11.30 -7.28 -7.38
CA LYS A 349 12.71 -7.07 -7.05
C LYS A 349 12.88 -6.16 -5.82
N GLN A 350 12.12 -5.08 -5.73
CA GLN A 350 12.14 -4.16 -4.59
C GLN A 350 11.65 -4.85 -3.31
N LEU A 351 10.55 -5.61 -3.37
CA LEU A 351 10.05 -6.38 -2.23
C LEU A 351 11.07 -7.40 -1.74
N ARG A 352 11.72 -8.13 -2.66
CA ARG A 352 12.77 -9.09 -2.31
C ARG A 352 13.99 -8.42 -1.71
N TYR A 353 14.36 -7.24 -2.21
CA TYR A 353 15.42 -6.42 -1.60
C TYR A 353 15.04 -6.01 -0.18
N ASN A 354 13.79 -5.61 0.06
CA ASN A 354 13.35 -5.21 1.38
C ASN A 354 13.41 -6.34 2.42
N GLN A 355 13.17 -7.58 1.99
CA GLN A 355 13.21 -8.77 2.85
C GLN A 355 14.64 -9.27 3.12
N SER A 356 15.53 -9.16 2.12
CA SER A 356 16.89 -9.70 2.16
C SER A 356 17.96 -8.71 2.60
N LYS A 357 17.63 -7.41 2.68
CA LYS A 357 18.55 -6.39 3.14
C LYS A 357 18.90 -6.62 4.62
N ASP A 358 20.19 -6.49 4.92
CA ASP A 358 20.66 -6.44 6.30
C ASP A 358 20.12 -5.17 6.98
N LEU A 359 19.35 -5.38 8.05
CA LEU A 359 18.73 -4.31 8.82
C LEU A 359 19.62 -3.83 9.97
N GLY A 360 20.79 -4.44 10.19
CA GLY A 360 21.64 -4.20 11.34
C GLY A 360 21.16 -4.90 12.63
N TYR A 361 20.12 -5.73 12.54
CA TYR A 361 19.61 -6.57 13.63
C TYR A 361 19.00 -7.87 13.11
N ASP A 362 18.97 -8.88 13.98
CA ASP A 362 18.45 -10.21 13.67
C ASP A 362 16.99 -10.37 14.12
N LYS A 363 16.08 -10.38 13.13
CA LYS A 363 14.63 -10.54 13.31
C LYS A 363 14.13 -11.99 13.29
N GLU A 364 14.95 -12.94 12.83
CA GLU A 364 14.51 -14.31 12.56
C GLU A 364 14.27 -15.09 13.86
N ASN A 365 13.23 -15.92 13.93
CA ASN A 365 12.95 -16.78 15.09
C ASN A 365 12.80 -16.01 16.42
N VAL A 366 12.37 -14.75 16.37
CA VAL A 366 12.06 -13.94 17.55
C VAL A 366 10.56 -13.95 17.77
N LEU A 367 10.14 -14.61 18.84
CA LEU A 367 8.77 -14.60 19.33
C LEU A 367 8.54 -13.36 20.18
N VAL A 368 7.56 -12.55 19.84
CA VAL A 368 7.20 -11.34 20.58
C VAL A 368 5.95 -11.64 21.40
N ILE A 369 6.05 -11.39 22.70
CA ILE A 369 4.92 -11.41 23.64
C ILE A 369 4.58 -9.94 23.90
N GLY A 370 3.38 -9.54 23.48
CA GLY A 370 2.84 -8.21 23.72
C GLY A 370 2.31 -8.04 25.15
N ASP A 371 1.97 -6.80 25.49
CA ASP A 371 1.30 -6.41 26.74
C ASP A 371 1.98 -6.97 28.01
N ALA A 372 3.31 -7.11 27.98
CA ALA A 372 4.08 -7.67 29.10
C ALA A 372 4.05 -6.78 30.35
N GLU A 373 3.64 -5.51 30.20
CA GLU A 373 3.36 -4.61 31.32
C GLU A 373 2.37 -5.19 32.34
N TRP A 374 1.47 -6.08 31.92
CA TRP A 374 0.49 -6.69 32.83
C TRP A 374 1.17 -7.59 33.88
N LEU A 375 2.38 -8.10 33.59
CA LEU A 375 3.18 -8.83 34.57
C LEU A 375 3.66 -7.92 35.72
N GLY A 376 3.68 -6.60 35.51
CA GLY A 376 4.15 -5.61 36.46
C GLY A 376 5.53 -5.99 37.03
N ASN A 377 5.63 -6.06 38.36
CA ASN A 377 6.89 -6.41 39.03
C ASN A 377 7.36 -7.86 38.79
N LYS A 378 6.54 -8.73 38.16
CA LYS A 378 6.88 -10.13 37.87
C LYS A 378 7.57 -10.31 36.52
N GLU A 379 7.70 -9.25 35.72
CA GLU A 379 8.20 -9.33 34.35
C GLU A 379 9.61 -9.96 34.25
N GLU A 380 10.55 -9.55 35.12
CA GLU A 380 11.88 -10.15 35.17
C GLU A 380 11.84 -11.62 35.59
N ASN A 381 11.00 -11.98 36.57
CA ASN A 381 10.86 -13.38 37.00
C ASN A 381 10.31 -14.25 35.86
N PHE A 382 9.34 -13.74 35.11
CA PHE A 382 8.80 -14.41 33.94
C PHE A 382 9.86 -14.60 32.85
N ARG A 383 10.66 -13.56 32.57
CA ARG A 383 11.82 -13.66 31.65
C ARG A 383 12.79 -14.77 32.09
N GLN A 384 13.13 -14.83 33.38
CA GLN A 384 14.03 -15.87 33.91
C GLN A 384 13.46 -17.29 33.77
N GLU A 385 12.15 -17.49 33.99
CA GLU A 385 11.52 -18.79 33.76
C GLU A 385 11.51 -19.19 32.29
N ILE A 386 11.27 -18.25 31.37
CA ILE A 386 11.37 -18.50 29.92
C ILE A 386 12.78 -18.93 29.53
N LEU A 387 13.82 -18.27 30.05
CA LEU A 387 15.22 -18.57 29.74
C LEU A 387 15.63 -19.99 30.11
N LYS A 388 14.95 -20.62 31.08
CA LYS A 388 15.20 -22.02 31.49
C LYS A 388 14.59 -23.04 30.52
N LEU A 389 13.68 -22.63 29.64
CA LEU A 389 12.95 -23.55 28.78
C LEU A 389 13.84 -24.12 27.66
N PRO A 390 13.71 -25.42 27.35
CA PRO A 390 14.40 -26.00 26.20
C PRO A 390 13.83 -25.40 24.90
N GLY A 391 14.73 -24.99 24.02
CA GLY A 391 14.38 -24.33 22.75
C GLY A 391 14.45 -22.81 22.80
N VAL A 392 14.66 -22.19 23.97
CA VAL A 392 14.92 -20.75 24.09
C VAL A 392 16.43 -20.49 24.03
N ALA A 393 16.85 -19.57 23.18
CA ALA A 393 18.23 -19.11 23.04
C ALA A 393 18.52 -17.84 23.83
N GLY A 394 17.52 -16.97 23.99
CA GLY A 394 17.61 -15.72 24.73
C GLY A 394 16.24 -15.07 24.90
N ALA A 395 16.12 -14.14 25.84
CA ALA A 395 14.91 -13.36 26.06
C ALA A 395 15.30 -11.96 26.55
N THR A 396 14.61 -10.94 26.05
CA THR A 396 14.86 -9.54 26.38
C THR A 396 13.54 -8.81 26.63
N MET A 397 13.59 -7.86 27.55
CA MET A 397 12.52 -6.92 27.87
C MET A 397 12.81 -5.56 27.26
N SER A 398 11.79 -4.94 26.68
CA SER A 398 11.92 -3.62 26.07
C SER A 398 10.58 -2.90 25.98
N THR A 399 10.58 -1.57 26.08
CA THR A 399 9.36 -0.77 25.88
C THR A 399 8.90 -0.73 24.43
N ASN A 400 9.77 -1.14 23.51
CA ASN A 400 9.48 -1.25 22.11
C ASN A 400 10.50 -2.13 21.40
N LEU A 401 10.13 -2.58 20.20
CA LEU A 401 10.94 -3.47 19.39
C LEU A 401 11.21 -2.84 18.01
N PRO A 402 12.31 -3.24 17.34
CA PRO A 402 12.45 -3.01 15.91
C PRO A 402 11.23 -3.53 15.15
N ALA A 403 10.95 -3.01 13.95
CA ALA A 403 9.73 -3.26 13.17
C ALA A 403 8.40 -2.82 13.83
N SER A 404 8.43 -2.17 14.99
CA SER A 404 7.26 -1.53 15.59
C SER A 404 7.03 -0.13 15.02
N GLN A 405 5.79 0.16 14.61
CA GLN A 405 5.38 1.51 14.19
C GLN A 405 5.23 2.49 15.35
N LYS A 406 5.38 2.01 16.59
CA LYS A 406 5.39 2.87 17.78
C LYS A 406 6.84 3.27 17.99
N TYR A 407 7.14 4.56 18.08
CA TYR A 407 8.42 5.06 18.60
C TYR A 407 8.16 6.31 19.40
N PHE A 408 9.06 6.55 20.37
CA PHE A 408 9.11 7.76 21.16
C PHE A 408 10.26 8.59 20.62
N GLU A 409 9.91 9.71 20.01
CA GLU A 409 10.86 10.71 19.57
C GLU A 409 10.81 11.86 20.57
N ASP A 410 11.98 12.19 21.10
CA ASP A 410 12.17 13.30 22.02
C ASP A 410 13.44 14.05 21.65
N GLU A 411 13.46 15.33 21.98
CA GLU A 411 14.60 16.20 21.77
C GLU A 411 15.57 16.12 22.97
N TYR A 412 16.83 15.87 22.67
CA TYR A 412 17.93 15.79 23.63
C TYR A 412 18.99 16.85 23.31
N LYS A 413 19.70 17.30 24.34
CA LYS A 413 20.84 18.22 24.17
C LYS A 413 22.15 17.46 24.36
N PRO A 414 23.05 17.40 23.37
CA PRO A 414 24.37 16.84 23.54
C PRO A 414 25.24 17.77 24.40
N GLU A 415 26.14 17.17 25.17
CA GLU A 415 27.25 17.86 25.81
C GLU A 415 28.12 18.55 24.75
N MET A 416 28.53 19.79 25.06
CA MET A 416 29.37 20.59 24.19
C MET A 416 30.74 19.92 24.04
N ASP A 417 31.16 19.67 22.80
CA ASP A 417 32.52 19.25 22.54
C ASP A 417 33.45 20.46 22.74
N ALA A 418 34.39 20.35 23.69
CA ALA A 418 35.36 21.41 23.97
C ALA A 418 36.17 21.82 22.73
N ASN A 419 36.27 20.96 21.71
CA ASN A 419 36.99 21.23 20.46
C ASN A 419 36.08 21.73 19.32
N ASN A 420 34.76 21.79 19.54
CA ASN A 420 33.80 22.31 18.56
C ASN A 420 32.68 23.11 19.25
N PRO A 421 32.88 24.42 19.48
CA PRO A 421 31.90 25.28 20.15
C PRO A 421 30.53 25.32 19.46
N SER A 422 30.47 25.04 18.15
CA SER A 422 29.22 24.97 17.38
C SER A 422 28.34 23.77 17.72
N SER A 423 28.85 22.78 18.47
CA SER A 423 28.06 21.61 18.88
C SER A 423 27.05 21.93 20.00
N ALA A 424 27.26 23.01 20.77
CA ALA A 424 26.38 23.43 21.86
C ALA A 424 24.99 23.91 21.41
N GLU A 425 24.87 24.27 20.13
CA GLU A 425 23.63 24.76 19.53
C GLU A 425 22.80 23.66 18.87
N LYS A 426 23.35 22.45 18.73
CA LYS A 426 22.66 21.32 18.09
C LYS A 426 21.71 20.64 19.05
N THR A 427 20.55 20.29 18.55
CA THR A 427 19.57 19.45 19.22
C THR A 427 19.58 18.07 18.57
N LEU A 428 19.35 17.04 19.37
CA LEU A 428 19.34 15.64 18.96
C LEU A 428 17.91 15.13 19.09
N ASP A 429 17.21 15.04 17.96
CA ASP A 429 15.95 14.32 17.91
C ASP A 429 16.29 12.83 17.89
N LEU A 430 16.07 12.18 19.03
CA LEU A 430 16.39 10.76 19.23
C LEU A 430 15.09 9.99 19.34
N SER A 431 14.94 9.00 18.48
CA SER A 431 14.00 7.93 18.75
C SER A 431 14.60 7.00 19.81
N SER A 432 13.79 6.53 20.76
CA SER A 432 14.35 5.79 21.89
C SER A 432 13.53 4.62 22.40
N TYR A 433 14.26 3.64 22.94
CA TYR A 433 13.72 2.46 23.62
C TYR A 433 14.33 2.37 25.02
N MET A 434 13.56 1.87 25.98
CA MET A 434 14.12 1.37 27.23
C MET A 434 14.29 -0.14 27.09
N VAL A 435 15.50 -0.63 27.36
CA VAL A 435 15.90 -2.00 27.09
C VAL A 435 16.70 -2.58 28.25
N ASP A 436 16.67 -3.90 28.38
CA ASP A 436 17.51 -4.62 29.33
C ASP A 436 18.90 -4.93 28.74
N GLU A 437 19.78 -5.53 29.55
CA GLU A 437 21.11 -5.94 29.11
C GLU A 437 21.13 -7.02 28.03
N ALA A 438 20.02 -7.75 27.86
CA ALA A 438 19.90 -8.85 26.90
C ALA A 438 19.47 -8.37 25.50
N PHE A 439 19.05 -7.11 25.34
CA PHE A 439 18.52 -6.60 24.07
C PHE A 439 19.55 -6.63 22.94
N VAL A 440 20.70 -5.98 23.16
CA VAL A 440 21.82 -5.94 22.20
C VAL A 440 22.23 -7.34 21.74
N PRO A 441 22.50 -8.33 22.63
CA PRO A 441 22.88 -9.68 22.19
C PRO A 441 21.71 -10.47 21.59
N THR A 442 20.47 -10.28 22.05
CA THR A 442 19.29 -10.99 21.50
C THR A 442 19.04 -10.62 20.04
N PHE A 443 19.16 -9.33 19.72
CA PHE A 443 19.03 -8.79 18.37
C PHE A 443 20.34 -8.77 17.58
N LYS A 444 21.45 -9.24 18.18
CA LYS A 444 22.80 -9.22 17.62
C LYS A 444 23.21 -7.85 17.08
N LEU A 445 22.84 -6.78 17.79
CA LEU A 445 23.27 -5.44 17.45
C LEU A 445 24.79 -5.35 17.57
N ARG A 446 25.46 -4.85 16.54
CA ARG A 446 26.92 -4.73 16.52
C ARG A 446 27.34 -3.49 17.30
N LEU A 447 27.99 -3.66 18.45
CA LEU A 447 28.68 -2.56 19.14
C LEU A 447 29.98 -2.22 18.39
N ILE A 448 30.15 -0.95 18.02
CA ILE A 448 31.35 -0.44 17.35
C ILE A 448 32.32 0.24 18.32
N ALA A 449 31.83 0.74 19.45
CA ALA A 449 32.63 1.39 20.48
C ALA A 449 31.95 1.26 21.85
N GLY A 450 32.75 1.29 22.91
CA GLY A 450 32.27 1.21 24.29
C GLY A 450 31.78 -0.19 24.68
N ARG A 451 30.72 -0.25 25.50
CA ARG A 451 30.19 -1.49 26.08
C ARG A 451 28.65 -1.55 26.04
N ASN A 452 28.12 -2.75 26.26
CA ASN A 452 26.70 -2.96 26.53
C ASN A 452 26.34 -2.61 27.98
N PHE A 453 25.05 -2.52 28.26
CA PHE A 453 24.50 -2.54 29.62
C PHE A 453 24.88 -3.83 30.35
N SER A 454 25.07 -3.74 31.67
CA SER A 454 25.40 -4.91 32.49
C SER A 454 24.89 -4.75 33.92
N LYS A 455 24.42 -5.86 34.50
CA LYS A 455 23.99 -5.92 35.91
C LYS A 455 25.13 -5.64 36.90
N ALA A 456 26.40 -5.69 36.45
CA ALA A 456 27.56 -5.41 37.28
C ALA A 456 27.82 -3.91 37.52
N TYR A 457 27.20 -3.03 36.72
CA TYR A 457 27.38 -1.58 36.79
C TYR A 457 26.05 -0.87 37.13
N ASN A 458 26.14 0.37 37.62
CA ASN A 458 24.96 1.21 37.81
C ASN A 458 24.65 1.99 36.52
N ASP A 459 24.03 1.32 35.55
CA ASP A 459 23.73 1.89 34.23
C ASP A 459 22.41 2.69 34.19
N SER A 460 21.87 3.10 35.35
CA SER A 460 20.60 3.85 35.42
C SER A 460 20.66 5.22 34.73
N ALA A 461 21.83 5.84 34.68
CA ALA A 461 22.05 7.10 33.97
C ALA A 461 22.92 6.90 32.71
N SER A 462 22.78 5.75 32.03
CA SER A 462 23.58 5.42 30.85
C SER A 462 22.71 5.25 29.60
N VAL A 463 23.30 5.56 28.45
CA VAL A 463 22.68 5.44 27.13
C VAL A 463 23.63 4.78 26.13
N ILE A 464 23.08 3.99 25.23
CA ILE A 464 23.78 3.48 24.04
C ILE A 464 23.16 4.17 22.82
N LEU A 465 24.00 4.77 21.97
CA LEU A 465 23.57 5.48 20.77
C LEU A 465 23.94 4.71 19.50
N ASN A 466 23.32 5.03 18.36
CA ASN A 466 23.83 4.56 17.06
C ASN A 466 24.84 5.53 16.43
N GLU A 467 25.47 5.11 15.33
CA GLU A 467 26.40 5.92 14.53
C GLU A 467 25.76 7.24 14.07
N ALA A 468 24.51 7.19 13.59
CA ALA A 468 23.79 8.38 13.14
C ALA A 468 23.64 9.43 14.26
N ALA A 469 23.28 9.01 15.49
CA ALA A 469 23.17 9.90 16.64
C ALA A 469 24.52 10.51 17.04
N ALA A 470 25.59 9.70 17.11
CA ALA A 470 26.93 10.20 17.43
C ALA A 470 27.44 11.21 16.38
N LYS A 471 27.16 10.94 15.10
CA LYS A 471 27.52 11.82 13.98
C LYS A 471 26.73 13.14 14.03
N LEU A 472 25.44 13.08 14.36
CA LEU A 472 24.60 14.27 14.48
C LEU A 472 25.06 15.16 15.64
N ALA A 473 25.43 14.53 16.77
CA ALA A 473 25.99 15.22 17.94
C ALA A 473 27.31 15.94 17.60
N GLY A 474 28.02 15.45 16.59
CA GLY A 474 29.29 16.02 16.13
C GLY A 474 30.49 15.61 16.97
N TRP A 475 30.36 14.57 17.80
CA TRP A 475 31.44 14.06 18.64
C TRP A 475 32.41 13.20 17.84
N LYS A 476 33.71 13.42 18.03
CA LYS A 476 34.75 12.51 17.53
C LYS A 476 34.94 11.28 18.43
N ASN A 477 34.86 11.50 19.75
CA ASN A 477 34.96 10.47 20.78
C ASN A 477 33.66 10.52 21.62
N PRO A 478 32.64 9.74 21.23
CA PRO A 478 31.32 9.84 21.85
C PRO A 478 31.22 9.12 23.21
N ILE A 479 32.11 8.17 23.51
CA ILE A 479 32.09 7.43 24.78
C ILE A 479 32.48 8.35 25.93
N GLY A 480 31.70 8.34 27.02
CA GLY A 480 31.86 9.20 28.19
C GLY A 480 31.27 10.61 28.04
N GLN A 481 30.79 10.97 26.84
CA GLN A 481 30.02 12.19 26.64
C GLN A 481 28.61 12.03 27.21
N HIS A 482 27.91 13.14 27.42
CA HIS A 482 26.56 13.10 27.96
C HIS A 482 25.53 13.70 27.02
N ILE A 483 24.30 13.21 27.13
CA ILE A 483 23.09 13.88 26.63
C ILE A 483 22.20 14.26 27.80
N SER A 484 21.52 15.40 27.72
CA SER A 484 20.54 15.83 28.73
C SER A 484 19.14 15.87 28.16
N TYR A 485 18.17 15.37 28.93
CA TYR A 485 16.74 15.42 28.63
C TYR A 485 16.04 16.48 29.47
N HIS A 486 15.65 17.59 28.84
CA HIS A 486 14.98 18.71 29.52
C HIS A 486 13.54 18.37 29.95
N GLY A 487 12.83 17.50 29.22
CA GLY A 487 11.45 17.10 29.51
C GLY A 487 11.28 16.33 30.83
N GLY A 488 12.36 15.77 31.39
CA GLY A 488 12.36 14.90 32.57
C GLY A 488 13.02 15.48 33.83
N GLY A 489 13.29 16.80 33.86
CA GLY A 489 13.98 17.45 34.97
C GLY A 489 15.50 17.45 34.83
N ASP A 490 15.99 17.73 33.61
CA ASP A 490 17.42 17.82 33.26
C ASP A 490 18.23 16.56 33.60
N LYS A 491 17.61 15.39 33.40
CA LYS A 491 18.32 14.11 33.54
C LYS A 491 19.46 14.05 32.54
N ARG A 492 20.65 13.72 33.03
CA ARG A 492 21.87 13.58 32.25
C ARG A 492 22.19 12.09 32.09
N PHE A 493 22.45 11.67 30.86
CA PHE A 493 22.78 10.30 30.51
C PHE A 493 24.18 10.23 29.89
N GLU A 494 25.03 9.36 30.42
CA GLU A 494 26.37 9.09 29.90
C GLU A 494 26.30 8.08 28.74
N VAL A 495 26.98 8.39 27.65
CA VAL A 495 27.09 7.53 26.48
C VAL A 495 28.15 6.46 26.74
N ILE A 496 27.70 5.23 26.99
CA ILE A 496 28.58 4.11 27.36
C ILE A 496 28.92 3.18 26.19
N GLY A 497 28.19 3.29 25.08
CA GLY A 497 28.36 2.43 23.91
C GLY A 497 27.77 3.04 22.65
N ILE A 498 28.34 2.69 21.51
CA ILE A 498 27.82 3.02 20.18
C ILE A 498 27.56 1.74 19.41
N THR A 499 26.35 1.58 18.88
CA THR A 499 26.00 0.51 17.93
C THR A 499 26.18 0.96 16.50
N GLN A 500 26.44 0.02 15.61
CA GLN A 500 26.28 0.23 14.17
C GLN A 500 24.84 0.69 13.89
N ASP A 501 24.68 1.51 12.85
CA ASP A 501 23.36 1.90 12.36
C ASP A 501 22.49 0.67 12.02
N PHE A 502 21.30 0.63 12.63
CA PHE A 502 20.27 -0.36 12.36
C PHE A 502 18.99 0.34 11.90
N ASN A 503 18.15 -0.33 11.10
CA ASN A 503 16.91 0.24 10.58
C ASN A 503 15.67 -0.39 11.25
N PRO A 504 15.18 0.18 12.37
CA PRO A 504 14.04 -0.37 13.08
C PRO A 504 12.69 -0.10 12.42
N LEU A 505 12.62 0.71 11.36
CA LEU A 505 11.37 1.04 10.68
C LEU A 505 11.33 0.39 9.29
N SER A 506 10.53 0.97 8.39
CA SER A 506 10.48 0.56 7.01
C SER A 506 11.71 1.08 6.25
N LEU A 507 12.02 0.45 5.12
CA LEU A 507 13.04 0.93 4.18
C LEU A 507 12.56 2.12 3.34
N HIS A 508 11.31 2.57 3.53
CA HIS A 508 10.90 3.89 3.08
C HIS A 508 11.62 4.99 3.85
N ASP A 509 11.96 4.72 5.11
CA ASP A 509 12.55 5.68 6.03
C ASP A 509 14.08 5.60 6.01
N GLN A 510 14.72 6.76 6.19
CA GLN A 510 16.15 6.82 6.44
C GLN A 510 16.45 6.35 7.86
N ILE A 511 17.69 5.91 8.10
CA ILE A 511 18.11 5.54 9.46
C ILE A 511 18.14 6.81 10.29
N MET A 512 17.31 6.86 11.33
CA MET A 512 17.25 7.97 12.27
C MET A 512 18.29 7.82 13.39
N PRO A 513 18.65 8.90 14.08
CA PRO A 513 19.35 8.85 15.36
C PRO A 513 18.54 8.05 16.41
N TRP A 514 19.19 7.09 17.07
CA TRP A 514 18.56 6.21 18.07
C TRP A 514 19.31 6.21 19.39
N ALA A 515 18.54 6.09 20.47
CA ALA A 515 19.02 5.92 21.84
C ALA A 515 18.37 4.72 22.53
N LEU A 516 19.21 3.83 23.07
CA LEU A 516 18.78 2.77 23.96
C LEU A 516 19.10 3.21 25.39
N PHE A 517 18.07 3.34 26.22
CA PHE A 517 18.18 3.61 27.65
C PHE A 517 18.02 2.33 28.44
N TYR A 518 18.67 2.23 29.59
CA TYR A 518 18.48 1.07 30.45
C TYR A 518 17.09 1.10 31.09
N THR A 519 16.43 -0.06 31.27
CA THR A 519 15.09 -0.15 31.89
C THR A 519 15.01 0.52 33.27
N LYS A 520 16.09 0.49 34.05
CA LYS A 520 16.17 1.13 35.38
C LYS A 520 16.37 2.65 35.34
N SER A 521 16.54 3.26 34.17
CA SER A 521 16.74 4.72 34.05
C SER A 521 15.55 5.53 34.51
N GLY A 522 14.35 4.94 34.44
CA GLY A 522 13.10 5.65 34.67
C GLY A 522 12.99 6.91 33.81
N ASN A 523 13.64 6.93 32.63
CA ASN A 523 13.58 8.06 31.71
C ASN A 523 12.13 8.27 31.25
N TYR A 524 11.45 7.15 30.97
CA TYR A 524 10.04 7.13 30.62
C TYR A 524 9.23 6.34 31.64
N LEU A 525 8.02 6.84 31.93
CA LEU A 525 6.96 6.07 32.58
C LEU A 525 6.11 5.46 31.48
N THR A 526 6.51 4.29 30.98
CA THR A 526 5.79 3.59 29.91
C THR A 526 4.91 2.51 30.49
N HIS A 527 3.65 2.48 30.03
CA HIS A 527 2.70 1.42 30.31
C HIS A 527 2.72 0.33 29.23
N SER A 528 3.75 0.26 28.38
CA SER A 528 3.88 -0.77 27.35
C SER A 528 5.24 -1.42 27.43
N SER A 529 5.25 -2.74 27.57
CA SER A 529 6.45 -3.57 27.59
C SER A 529 6.26 -4.78 26.67
N TYR A 530 7.32 -5.14 25.97
CA TYR A 530 7.40 -6.31 25.12
C TYR A 530 8.47 -7.24 25.66
N ILE A 531 8.18 -8.53 25.61
CA ILE A 531 9.18 -9.57 25.83
C ILE A 531 9.45 -10.25 24.50
N ALA A 532 10.66 -10.09 24.00
CA ALA A 532 11.13 -10.76 22.81
C ALA A 532 11.95 -11.99 23.20
N VAL A 533 11.55 -13.17 22.71
CA VAL A 533 12.15 -14.47 23.00
C VAL A 533 12.77 -15.03 21.73
N LYS A 534 14.10 -15.16 21.70
CA LYS A 534 14.83 -15.80 20.61
C LYS A 534 14.69 -17.32 20.76
N LEU A 535 14.09 -17.95 19.77
CA LEU A 535 13.94 -19.40 19.71
C LEU A 535 15.12 -20.03 18.95
N ARG A 536 15.52 -21.23 19.37
CA ARG A 536 16.44 -22.07 18.59
C ARG A 536 15.70 -22.64 17.39
N PRO A 537 16.33 -22.73 16.21
CA PRO A 537 15.71 -23.37 15.05
C PRO A 537 15.31 -24.82 15.34
N GLY A 538 14.10 -25.22 14.93
CA GLY A 538 13.59 -26.58 15.12
C GLY A 538 12.17 -26.62 15.69
N ASP A 539 12.01 -27.14 16.91
CA ASP A 539 10.71 -27.35 17.58
C ASP A 539 10.09 -26.03 18.10
N TYR A 540 9.64 -25.17 17.18
CA TYR A 540 8.95 -23.92 17.52
C TYR A 540 7.64 -24.18 18.26
N ALA A 541 6.85 -25.16 17.80
CA ALA A 541 5.55 -25.48 18.38
C ALA A 541 5.67 -25.92 19.85
N GLY A 542 6.63 -26.79 20.16
CA GLY A 542 6.90 -27.20 21.54
C GLY A 542 7.44 -26.06 22.38
N ALA A 543 8.33 -25.21 21.86
CA ALA A 543 8.83 -24.04 22.59
C ALA A 543 7.70 -23.06 22.93
N ILE A 544 6.84 -22.73 21.97
CA ILE A 544 5.67 -21.86 22.15
C ILE A 544 4.71 -22.45 23.18
N ASN A 545 4.44 -23.76 23.13
CA ASN A 545 3.56 -24.41 24.11
C ASN A 545 4.12 -24.35 25.52
N ARG A 546 5.44 -24.54 25.70
CA ARG A 546 6.10 -24.38 27.00
C ARG A 546 6.02 -22.94 27.50
N ILE A 547 6.28 -21.95 26.64
CA ILE A 547 6.15 -20.52 26.98
C ILE A 547 4.71 -20.19 27.37
N ARG A 548 3.71 -20.71 26.64
CA ARG A 548 2.28 -20.56 26.96
C ARG A 548 1.94 -21.11 28.34
N SER A 549 2.50 -22.26 28.72
CA SER A 549 2.31 -22.83 30.06
C SER A 549 2.89 -21.93 31.15
N VAL A 550 4.07 -21.34 30.94
CA VAL A 550 4.67 -20.37 31.86
C VAL A 550 3.82 -19.09 31.91
N TRP A 551 3.33 -18.59 30.78
CA TRP A 551 2.42 -17.43 30.77
C TRP A 551 1.19 -17.69 31.62
N LYS A 552 0.54 -18.84 31.44
CA LYS A 552 -0.67 -19.21 32.18
C LYS A 552 -0.44 -19.33 33.69
N SER A 553 0.75 -19.68 34.16
CA SER A 553 1.05 -19.71 35.60
C SER A 553 1.25 -18.33 36.20
N PHE A 554 1.71 -17.36 35.42
CA PHE A 554 1.85 -15.96 35.87
C PHE A 554 0.55 -15.17 35.71
N MET A 555 -0.16 -15.39 34.61
CA MET A 555 -1.32 -14.61 34.13
C MET A 555 -2.46 -15.53 33.67
N PRO A 556 -3.13 -16.26 34.58
CA PRO A 556 -4.16 -17.23 34.22
C PRO A 556 -5.42 -16.60 33.60
N GLU A 557 -5.68 -15.33 33.89
CA GLU A 557 -6.85 -14.58 33.42
C GLU A 557 -6.63 -13.92 32.05
N TYR A 558 -5.38 -13.85 31.58
CA TYR A 558 -5.03 -13.16 30.32
C TYR A 558 -4.65 -14.17 29.22
N PRO A 559 -5.14 -13.97 27.99
CA PRO A 559 -4.75 -14.81 26.86
C PRO A 559 -3.25 -14.66 26.57
N PHE A 560 -2.60 -15.76 26.20
CA PHE A 560 -1.25 -15.71 25.66
C PHE A 560 -1.31 -15.32 24.18
N ASP A 561 -1.14 -14.03 23.91
CA ASP A 561 -1.03 -13.47 22.57
C ASP A 561 0.45 -13.29 22.18
N TYR A 562 0.77 -13.68 20.96
CA TYR A 562 2.13 -13.62 20.45
C TYR A 562 2.14 -13.51 18.93
N HIS A 563 3.24 -12.96 18.42
CA HIS A 563 3.54 -12.93 17.00
C HIS A 563 5.04 -13.09 16.78
N PHE A 564 5.45 -13.32 15.54
CA PHE A 564 6.88 -13.32 15.20
C PHE A 564 7.32 -11.97 14.65
N LEU A 565 8.55 -11.59 14.98
CA LEU A 565 9.10 -10.29 14.60
C LEU A 565 9.32 -10.14 13.08
N ASP A 566 9.67 -11.23 12.39
CA ASP A 566 9.79 -11.26 10.93
C ASP A 566 8.44 -11.05 10.24
N GLN A 567 7.36 -11.64 10.78
CA GLN A 567 5.99 -11.42 10.32
C GLN A 567 5.56 -9.98 10.52
N GLN A 568 5.85 -9.39 11.68
CA GLN A 568 5.59 -7.98 11.95
C GLN A 568 6.37 -7.06 10.98
N TYR A 569 7.61 -7.40 10.65
CA TYR A 569 8.39 -6.66 9.65
C TYR A 569 7.78 -6.78 8.24
N ASP A 570 7.31 -7.97 7.84
CA ASP A 570 6.62 -8.17 6.56
C ASP A 570 5.30 -7.38 6.48
N GLU A 571 4.61 -7.17 7.61
CA GLU A 571 3.39 -6.36 7.67
C GLU A 571 3.61 -4.89 7.30
N LEU A 572 4.82 -4.34 7.54
CA LEU A 572 5.18 -2.99 7.11
C LEU A 572 5.07 -2.80 5.59
N TYR A 573 5.23 -3.87 4.81
CA TYR A 573 5.15 -3.86 3.34
C TYR A 573 3.89 -4.54 2.81
N ARG A 574 2.89 -4.80 3.66
CA ARG A 574 1.67 -5.51 3.26
C ARG A 574 0.94 -4.81 2.11
N THR A 575 0.95 -3.47 2.10
CA THR A 575 0.36 -2.67 1.02
C THR A 575 1.11 -2.88 -0.29
N ASP A 576 2.44 -2.81 -0.28
CA ASP A 576 3.28 -3.06 -1.46
C ASP A 576 3.15 -4.49 -1.99
N GLN A 577 3.13 -5.48 -1.09
CA GLN A 577 2.92 -6.89 -1.44
C GLN A 577 1.54 -7.10 -2.08
N THR A 578 0.51 -6.48 -1.53
CA THR A 578 -0.85 -6.55 -2.07
C THR A 578 -0.91 -5.93 -3.46
N MET A 579 -0.27 -4.76 -3.66
CA MET A 579 -0.16 -4.12 -4.96
C MET A 579 0.57 -5.01 -5.98
N GLY A 580 1.71 -5.61 -5.59
CA GLY A 580 2.47 -6.53 -6.43
C GLY A 580 1.67 -7.76 -6.87
N LYS A 581 0.87 -8.33 -5.96
CA LYS A 581 -0.05 -9.44 -6.28
C LYS A 581 -1.12 -9.01 -7.30
N VAL A 582 -1.74 -7.85 -7.09
CA VAL A 582 -2.77 -7.32 -8.00
C VAL A 582 -2.17 -7.01 -9.39
N PHE A 583 -0.98 -6.39 -9.44
CA PHE A 583 -0.25 -6.15 -10.69
C PHE A 583 0.08 -7.43 -11.43
N SER A 584 0.46 -8.49 -10.71
CA SER A 584 0.75 -9.79 -11.32
C SER A 584 -0.49 -10.35 -12.04
N VAL A 585 -1.66 -10.29 -11.40
CA VAL A 585 -2.93 -10.73 -12.03
C VAL A 585 -3.26 -9.89 -13.27
N PHE A 586 -3.17 -8.56 -13.17
CA PHE A 586 -3.45 -7.68 -14.30
C PHE A 586 -2.44 -7.83 -15.44
N THR A 587 -1.19 -8.14 -15.12
CA THR A 587 -0.16 -8.46 -16.12
C THR A 587 -0.53 -9.71 -16.90
N VAL A 588 -0.90 -10.78 -16.20
CA VAL A 588 -1.34 -12.03 -16.84
C VAL A 588 -2.57 -11.80 -17.72
N LEU A 589 -3.58 -11.06 -17.23
CA LEU A 589 -4.77 -10.72 -18.02
C LEU A 589 -4.44 -9.87 -19.26
N SER A 590 -3.58 -8.86 -19.11
CA SER A 590 -3.15 -7.99 -20.22
C SER A 590 -2.45 -8.78 -21.32
N VAL A 591 -1.56 -9.70 -20.93
CA VAL A 591 -0.86 -10.59 -21.84
C VAL A 591 -1.84 -11.51 -22.57
N ILE A 592 -2.80 -12.14 -21.87
CA ILE A 592 -3.83 -13.00 -22.49
C ILE A 592 -4.64 -12.21 -23.53
N VAL A 593 -5.08 -10.99 -23.19
CA VAL A 593 -5.88 -10.14 -24.10
C VAL A 593 -5.06 -9.72 -25.32
N ALA A 594 -3.79 -9.35 -25.13
CA ALA A 594 -2.88 -9.03 -26.24
C ALA A 594 -2.67 -10.23 -27.17
N CYS A 595 -2.55 -11.45 -26.61
CA CYS A 595 -2.43 -12.67 -27.39
C CYS A 595 -3.69 -12.97 -28.21
N LEU A 596 -4.88 -12.79 -27.65
CA LEU A 596 -6.14 -12.96 -28.38
C LEU A 596 -6.26 -12.00 -29.57
N GLY A 597 -5.81 -10.74 -29.38
CA GLY A 597 -5.73 -9.76 -30.45
C GLY A 597 -4.81 -10.23 -31.57
N LEU A 598 -3.58 -10.62 -31.21
CA LEU A 598 -2.60 -11.15 -32.15
C LEU A 598 -3.09 -12.40 -32.87
N PHE A 599 -3.79 -13.30 -32.16
CA PHE A 599 -4.36 -14.52 -32.69
C PHE A 599 -5.39 -14.23 -33.79
N GLY A 600 -6.37 -13.36 -33.55
CA GLY A 600 -7.36 -12.98 -34.56
C GLY A 600 -6.73 -12.32 -35.80
N LEU A 601 -5.68 -11.55 -35.57
CA LEU A 601 -4.94 -10.84 -36.60
C LEU A 601 -4.05 -11.76 -37.45
N ALA A 602 -3.41 -12.75 -36.82
CA ALA A 602 -2.62 -13.78 -37.49
C ALA A 602 -3.52 -14.69 -38.33
N MET A 603 -4.69 -15.07 -37.82
CA MET A 603 -5.69 -15.82 -38.59
C MET A 603 -6.08 -15.09 -39.88
N TYR A 604 -6.40 -13.80 -39.79
CA TYR A 604 -6.76 -12.99 -40.96
C TYR A 604 -5.63 -12.88 -41.99
N THR A 605 -4.40 -12.63 -41.53
CA THR A 605 -3.24 -12.52 -42.44
C THR A 605 -2.97 -13.85 -43.12
N ALA A 606 -3.11 -14.97 -42.40
CA ALA A 606 -2.99 -16.31 -42.97
C ALA A 606 -4.05 -16.54 -44.05
N GLU A 607 -5.32 -16.19 -43.79
CA GLU A 607 -6.40 -16.30 -44.79
C GLU A 607 -6.10 -15.48 -46.05
N ARG A 608 -5.66 -14.23 -45.90
CA ARG A 608 -5.31 -13.37 -47.06
C ARG A 608 -4.09 -13.84 -47.84
N ARG A 609 -3.09 -14.41 -47.16
CA ARG A 609 -1.86 -14.92 -47.80
C ARG A 609 -1.95 -16.40 -48.19
N THR A 610 -3.13 -17.03 -48.12
CA THR A 610 -3.30 -18.47 -48.43
C THR A 610 -2.79 -18.84 -49.83
N LYS A 611 -3.08 -18.03 -50.86
CA LYS A 611 -2.63 -18.27 -52.25
C LYS A 611 -1.11 -18.19 -52.37
N GLU A 612 -0.50 -17.18 -51.76
CA GLU A 612 0.96 -16.97 -51.73
C GLU A 612 1.66 -18.14 -51.00
N ILE A 613 1.13 -18.55 -49.84
CA ILE A 613 1.64 -19.68 -49.05
C ILE A 613 1.54 -20.99 -49.86
N GLY A 614 0.42 -21.21 -50.54
CA GLY A 614 0.21 -22.36 -51.41
C GLY A 614 1.22 -22.43 -52.56
N ILE A 615 1.45 -21.32 -53.26
CA ILE A 615 2.45 -21.24 -54.34
C ILE A 615 3.85 -21.51 -53.81
N ARG A 616 4.26 -20.85 -52.72
CA ARG A 616 5.59 -21.06 -52.10
C ARG A 616 5.81 -22.49 -51.63
N LYS A 617 4.77 -23.15 -51.10
CA LYS A 617 4.84 -24.55 -50.65
C LYS A 617 4.99 -25.51 -51.82
N VAL A 618 4.31 -25.26 -52.95
CA VAL A 618 4.51 -26.02 -54.20
C VAL A 618 5.92 -25.79 -54.77
N LEU A 619 6.48 -24.59 -54.58
CA LEU A 619 7.86 -24.25 -54.93
C LEU A 619 8.92 -24.75 -53.92
N GLY A 620 8.56 -25.57 -52.93
CA GLY A 620 9.50 -26.23 -52.03
C GLY A 620 9.87 -25.46 -50.75
N ALA A 621 9.15 -24.38 -50.41
CA ALA A 621 9.40 -23.67 -49.15
C ALA A 621 9.10 -24.55 -47.92
N SER A 622 10.04 -24.61 -46.98
CA SER A 622 9.86 -25.33 -45.72
C SER A 622 8.78 -24.68 -44.84
N ILE A 623 8.12 -25.48 -43.99
CA ILE A 623 7.12 -24.99 -43.04
C ILE A 623 7.71 -23.90 -42.14
N ALA A 624 8.97 -24.09 -41.70
CA ALA A 624 9.69 -23.11 -40.88
C ALA A 624 9.80 -21.74 -41.57
N ASN A 625 10.13 -21.70 -42.87
CA ASN A 625 10.24 -20.45 -43.62
C ASN A 625 8.89 -19.71 -43.74
N VAL A 626 7.79 -20.45 -43.87
CA VAL A 626 6.43 -19.87 -43.87
C VAL A 626 6.08 -19.28 -42.51
N VAL A 627 6.40 -19.99 -41.42
CA VAL A 627 6.18 -19.50 -40.05
C VAL A 627 7.02 -18.27 -39.75
N LEU A 628 8.29 -18.25 -40.14
CA LEU A 628 9.22 -17.15 -39.90
C LEU A 628 8.80 -15.89 -40.68
N MET A 629 8.36 -16.06 -41.92
CA MET A 629 7.82 -14.96 -42.74
C MET A 629 6.56 -14.34 -42.11
N LEU A 630 5.61 -15.18 -41.65
CA LEU A 630 4.39 -14.68 -41.02
C LEU A 630 4.66 -14.04 -39.66
N SER A 631 5.61 -14.59 -38.89
CA SER A 631 5.97 -14.08 -37.56
C SER A 631 6.79 -12.80 -37.61
N GLY A 632 7.63 -12.62 -38.62
CA GLY A 632 8.54 -11.48 -38.76
C GLY A 632 7.80 -10.12 -38.80
N ASP A 633 6.64 -10.06 -39.45
CA ASP A 633 5.83 -8.84 -39.53
C ASP A 633 5.30 -8.41 -38.14
N PHE A 634 4.97 -9.38 -37.27
CA PHE A 634 4.47 -9.10 -35.92
C PHE A 634 5.61 -8.90 -34.91
N LEU A 635 6.72 -9.63 -35.04
CA LEU A 635 7.93 -9.45 -34.25
C LEU A 635 8.41 -8.00 -34.28
N LYS A 636 8.41 -7.36 -35.46
CA LYS A 636 8.75 -5.94 -35.60
C LYS A 636 7.83 -5.03 -34.78
N LEU A 637 6.54 -5.33 -34.73
CA LEU A 637 5.56 -4.58 -33.93
C LEU A 637 5.80 -4.78 -32.43
N VAL A 638 6.10 -6.00 -31.99
CA VAL A 638 6.39 -6.33 -30.59
C VAL A 638 7.68 -5.64 -30.11
N LEU A 639 8.72 -5.62 -30.95
CA LEU A 639 9.97 -4.92 -30.65
C LEU A 639 9.76 -3.41 -30.57
N LEU A 640 9.01 -2.83 -31.52
CA LEU A 640 8.68 -1.40 -31.48
C LEU A 640 7.84 -1.04 -30.25
N ALA A 641 6.89 -1.89 -29.87
CA ALA A 641 6.10 -1.74 -28.66
C ALA A 641 6.97 -1.78 -27.40
N SER A 642 7.98 -2.65 -27.36
CA SER A 642 8.93 -2.72 -26.25
C SER A 642 9.74 -1.43 -26.12
N VAL A 643 10.25 -0.88 -27.25
CA VAL A 643 10.99 0.40 -27.25
C VAL A 643 10.15 1.53 -26.68
N ILE A 644 8.84 1.57 -26.98
CA ILE A 644 7.91 2.57 -26.42
C ILE A 644 7.61 2.30 -24.94
N ALA A 645 7.50 1.03 -24.54
CA ALA A 645 7.22 0.63 -23.17
C ALA A 645 8.35 0.99 -22.20
N PHE A 646 9.61 0.95 -22.64
CA PHE A 646 10.78 1.16 -21.78
C PHE A 646 10.78 2.52 -21.05
N PRO A 647 10.68 3.69 -21.73
CA PRO A 647 10.68 4.97 -21.05
C PRO A 647 9.46 5.15 -20.12
N VAL A 648 8.29 4.65 -20.53
CA VAL A 648 7.06 4.74 -19.72
C VAL A 648 7.19 3.93 -18.43
N ALA A 649 7.62 2.67 -18.54
CA ALA A 649 7.82 1.80 -17.39
C ALA A 649 8.95 2.29 -16.49
N TRP A 650 10.05 2.79 -17.09
CA TRP A 650 11.16 3.37 -16.34
C TRP A 650 10.72 4.59 -15.54
N TYR A 651 10.01 5.54 -16.15
CA TYR A 651 9.54 6.74 -15.48
C TYR A 651 8.56 6.42 -14.34
N ALA A 652 7.61 5.52 -14.59
CA ALA A 652 6.63 5.10 -13.58
C ALA A 652 7.32 4.42 -12.38
N MET A 653 8.23 3.48 -12.64
CA MET A 653 8.95 2.76 -11.59
C MET A 653 10.01 3.60 -10.90
N TYR A 654 10.66 4.52 -11.61
CA TYR A 654 11.57 5.48 -11.01
C TYR A 654 10.85 6.36 -9.99
N THR A 655 9.67 6.87 -10.35
CA THR A 655 8.84 7.70 -9.47
C THR A 655 8.37 6.91 -8.25
N TRP A 656 7.88 5.68 -8.44
CA TRP A 656 7.47 4.83 -7.32
C TRP A 656 8.64 4.45 -6.41
N LEU A 657 9.83 4.17 -6.95
CA LEU A 657 11.03 3.89 -6.17
C LEU A 657 11.57 5.13 -5.42
N GLN A 658 11.12 6.35 -5.73
CA GLN A 658 11.47 7.53 -4.92
C GLN A 658 10.84 7.50 -3.53
N ASP A 659 9.72 6.78 -3.36
CA ASP A 659 9.08 6.64 -2.06
C ASP A 659 9.91 5.74 -1.12
N PHE A 660 10.98 5.08 -1.61
CA PHE A 660 11.90 4.26 -0.81
C PHE A 660 13.24 4.97 -0.60
N ALA A 661 13.62 5.26 0.66
CA ALA A 661 14.97 5.71 1.00
C ALA A 661 16.03 4.69 0.56
N TYR A 662 15.74 3.40 0.74
CA TYR A 662 16.59 2.31 0.29
C TYR A 662 15.95 1.53 -0.85
N ARG A 663 16.48 1.74 -2.05
CA ARG A 663 15.90 1.21 -3.30
C ARG A 663 16.88 0.40 -4.12
N THR A 664 16.35 -0.55 -4.86
CA THR A 664 17.10 -1.25 -5.90
C THR A 664 17.27 -0.37 -7.13
N ALA A 665 18.42 -0.49 -7.80
CA ALA A 665 18.57 0.09 -9.13
C ALA A 665 17.72 -0.67 -10.15
N ILE A 666 17.07 0.06 -11.06
CA ILE A 666 16.39 -0.54 -12.22
C ILE A 666 17.47 -1.05 -13.18
N SER A 667 17.72 -2.35 -13.16
CA SER A 667 18.74 -2.98 -14.00
C SER A 667 18.25 -3.11 -15.44
N TRP A 668 19.11 -2.81 -16.41
CA TRP A 668 18.78 -2.87 -17.84
C TRP A 668 18.25 -4.25 -18.31
N TRP A 669 18.70 -5.34 -17.66
CA TRP A 669 18.28 -6.70 -18.00
C TRP A 669 16.77 -6.92 -17.79
N VAL A 670 16.10 -6.16 -16.90
CA VAL A 670 14.66 -6.27 -16.66
C VAL A 670 13.88 -5.97 -17.94
N PHE A 671 14.32 -4.95 -18.69
CA PHE A 671 13.71 -4.56 -19.96
C PHE A 671 13.91 -5.64 -21.03
N VAL A 672 15.13 -6.18 -21.13
CA VAL A 672 15.47 -7.24 -22.08
C VAL A 672 14.70 -8.52 -21.77
N PHE A 673 14.60 -8.90 -20.50
CA PHE A 673 13.87 -10.08 -20.06
C PHE A 673 12.36 -9.92 -20.28
N ALA A 674 11.79 -8.75 -20.00
CA ALA A 674 10.39 -8.46 -20.30
C ALA A 674 10.10 -8.56 -21.81
N THR A 675 10.95 -7.97 -22.65
CA THR A 675 10.83 -8.10 -24.11
C THR A 675 10.98 -9.54 -24.57
N ALA A 676 11.89 -10.32 -23.98
CA ALA A 676 12.04 -11.74 -24.28
C ALA A 676 10.78 -12.53 -23.96
N ILE A 677 10.16 -12.29 -22.80
CA ILE A 677 8.88 -12.90 -22.41
C ILE A 677 7.78 -12.54 -23.42
N VAL A 678 7.60 -11.26 -23.70
CA VAL A 678 6.55 -10.79 -24.63
C VAL A 678 6.76 -11.38 -26.03
N THR A 679 8.01 -11.42 -26.49
CA THR A 679 8.37 -11.98 -27.79
C THR A 679 8.11 -13.48 -27.85
N LEU A 680 8.49 -14.22 -26.80
CA LEU A 680 8.22 -15.66 -26.70
C LEU A 680 6.73 -15.94 -26.76
N ILE A 681 5.93 -15.19 -26.02
CA ILE A 681 4.47 -15.34 -25.98
C ILE A 681 3.84 -15.02 -27.34
N ALA A 682 4.28 -13.94 -27.99
CA ALA A 682 3.84 -13.59 -29.34
C ALA A 682 4.20 -14.68 -30.35
N LEU A 683 5.43 -15.19 -30.30
CA LEU A 683 5.91 -16.28 -31.14
C LEU A 683 5.08 -17.55 -30.97
N VAL A 684 4.82 -17.97 -29.73
CA VAL A 684 3.98 -19.14 -29.45
C VAL A 684 2.58 -18.95 -30.04
N THR A 685 1.99 -17.77 -29.86
CA THR A 685 0.65 -17.44 -30.36
C THR A 685 0.57 -17.47 -31.89
N ILE A 686 1.55 -16.89 -32.58
CA ILE A 686 1.57 -16.86 -34.05
C ILE A 686 1.95 -18.21 -34.63
N SER A 687 2.94 -18.88 -34.05
CA SER A 687 3.47 -20.15 -34.56
C SER A 687 2.39 -21.21 -34.62
N PHE A 688 1.52 -21.28 -33.61
CA PHE A 688 0.37 -22.19 -33.60
C PHE A 688 -0.51 -22.03 -34.86
N GLN A 689 -0.83 -20.79 -35.23
CA GLN A 689 -1.67 -20.52 -36.40
C GLN A 689 -0.90 -20.66 -37.72
N ALA A 690 0.36 -20.23 -37.75
CA ALA A 690 1.21 -20.35 -38.93
C ALA A 690 1.47 -21.81 -39.27
N LEU A 691 1.64 -22.69 -38.27
CA LEU A 691 1.68 -24.14 -38.45
C LEU A 691 0.38 -24.65 -39.04
N LYS A 692 -0.77 -24.31 -38.45
CA LYS A 692 -2.09 -24.75 -38.95
C LYS A 692 -2.32 -24.33 -40.41
N ALA A 693 -1.95 -23.11 -40.78
CA ALA A 693 -2.04 -22.62 -42.15
C ALA A 693 -1.04 -23.33 -43.09
N ALA A 694 0.19 -23.55 -42.63
CA ALA A 694 1.25 -24.21 -43.41
C ALA A 694 1.01 -25.71 -43.58
N THR A 695 0.30 -26.40 -42.67
CA THR A 695 -0.02 -27.83 -42.77
C THR A 695 -1.21 -28.12 -43.69
N ASN A 696 -2.03 -27.13 -44.03
CA ASN A 696 -3.17 -27.32 -44.92
C ASN A 696 -2.72 -27.78 -46.32
N ASN A 697 -3.56 -28.61 -46.96
CA ASN A 697 -3.26 -29.22 -48.25
C ASN A 697 -3.34 -28.15 -49.37
N PRO A 698 -2.23 -27.86 -50.09
CA PRO A 698 -2.17 -26.81 -51.11
C PRO A 698 -3.15 -27.04 -52.27
N VAL A 699 -3.55 -28.29 -52.54
CA VAL A 699 -4.52 -28.63 -53.60
C VAL A 699 -5.92 -28.08 -53.29
N ARG A 700 -6.31 -27.99 -52.01
CA ARG A 700 -7.57 -27.33 -51.61
C ARG A 700 -7.48 -25.80 -51.68
N SER A 701 -6.31 -25.24 -51.40
CA SER A 701 -6.06 -23.79 -51.37
C SER A 701 -6.04 -23.13 -52.76
N LEU A 702 -5.70 -23.89 -53.81
CA LEU A 702 -5.67 -23.43 -55.20
C LEU A 702 -7.00 -23.62 -55.93
N LYS A 703 -7.89 -24.49 -55.42
CA LYS A 703 -9.16 -24.87 -56.06
C LYS A 703 -10.38 -24.12 -55.51
N SER A 704 -10.23 -23.35 -54.44
CA SER A 704 -11.30 -22.53 -53.87
C SER A 704 -11.41 -21.19 -54.63
N GLU A 705 -12.21 -21.19 -55.68
CA GLU A 705 -12.95 -20.02 -56.17
C GLU A 705 -14.45 -20.29 -56.05
#